data_AF-A0A5C1QFY4-F1
#
_entry.id   AF-A0A5C1QFY4-F1
#
_cell.length_a   1.000
_cell.length_b   1.000
_cell.length_c   1.000
_cell.angle_alpha   90.00
_cell.angle_beta   90.00
_cell.angle_gamma   90.00
#
_symmetry.space_group_name_H-M   'P 1'
#
loop_
_entity.id
_entity.type
_entity.pdbx_description
1 polymer ?
#
loop_
_entity_poly.entity_id
_entity_poly.type
_entity_poly.pdbx_seq_one_letter_code
_entity_poly.pdbx_strand_id
1 'polypeptide(L)'
;MKFKNRIKFVVIAITISFLGCVSPKDGQNRTLSNRKREIVLNSTFEVLIKKPVKDNLTYERDLPWDNISYNIRNDEYYSIGTAFSVSDKELLSAFHVIQLGEDSLVYRNYYIRDNKGNVYEVDNVTSFNKSKDFIKFTVKDYTFDYWLQLEDTYTINTTVFSVGNAYGEGIIIRDGNLIGTIPESENGQWVFLKSSSDVNSGNSGGPLLNSNGKVIGIVSSKKDNIAYSIPINEVISQEPNKGFFHYNLRYGFSLFPERLKAEYFDFSFDLPMNYQRIIKETKEIVNREYKLKMDMLFEENRGETFPNGNSSLEALIGNTYSFMPQVIFKDQTSKVWTISGIENKSENLRGEGSLSYSSLFDESFIINIDKPDKISLGELVSDSSKVMDLVLEGINVPRKFAGEDIRILSYGKPMESRFIMDDYGRKWKRSIWLIDFSDEVLISYTLPTPKGVYGIVTSSRSSNLHDLAYDYDKMLNFVEISYYGTFEEWSEFLSLSDLIPNRFKDISIYKNNDGKVVLDSSIFSVNDYQDIFENNSKLEITLDFDIFKKSEKNIWDIRRVVFAEENRDNFFVLYNNLKPQAAMRKAYKESWEDFLTVSHPFNSSPFIEDSSAKIGKLLNFDIGEEAPDEIFSIFLSKEGKVEDDLMAKYLDSINISLK
;
A
#
# COMPACT_ATOMS: atom_id res chain seq x y z
N MET A 1 -0.19 -3.87 18.60
CA MET A 1 0.78 -4.58 17.72
C MET A 1 2.11 -3.83 17.77
N LYS A 2 3.21 -4.40 18.29
CA LYS A 2 4.53 -3.74 18.15
C LYS A 2 4.92 -3.85 16.68
N PHE A 3 4.77 -2.75 15.93
CA PHE A 3 5.27 -2.66 14.55
C PHE A 3 6.78 -2.95 14.59
N LYS A 4 7.18 -4.14 14.15
CA LYS A 4 8.59 -4.47 14.04
C LYS A 4 9.13 -3.62 12.89
N ASN A 5 9.92 -2.61 13.23
CA ASN A 5 10.65 -1.72 12.33
C ASN A 5 11.47 -2.50 11.29
N ARG A 6 10.86 -2.82 10.14
CA ARG A 6 11.56 -3.12 8.90
C ARG A 6 10.81 -2.43 7.79
N ILE A 7 11.30 -1.25 7.39
CA ILE A 7 10.97 -0.69 6.09
C ILE A 7 11.48 -1.69 5.06
N LYS A 8 10.55 -2.39 4.44
CA LYS A 8 10.82 -3.14 3.22
C LYS A 8 10.08 -2.39 2.12
N PHE A 9 10.81 -1.58 1.36
CA PHE A 9 10.44 -1.44 -0.04
C PHE A 9 10.75 -2.80 -0.64
N VAL A 10 9.72 -3.63 -0.77
CA VAL A 10 9.84 -4.82 -1.60
C VAL A 10 9.79 -4.30 -3.02
N VAL A 11 10.93 -3.86 -3.53
CA VAL A 11 11.16 -3.98 -4.97
C VAL A 11 11.18 -5.48 -5.18
N ILE A 12 10.11 -6.05 -5.72
CA ILE A 12 10.14 -7.43 -6.21
C ILE A 12 11.09 -7.41 -7.40
N ALA A 13 12.38 -7.54 -7.09
CA ALA A 13 13.36 -7.88 -8.08
C ALA A 13 12.88 -9.20 -8.68
N ILE A 14 12.71 -9.23 -10.00
CA ILE A 14 12.91 -10.47 -10.75
C ILE A 14 14.37 -10.84 -10.49
N THR A 15 14.63 -11.53 -9.37
CA THR A 15 15.94 -12.05 -9.05
C THR A 15 16.21 -13.14 -10.06
N ILE A 16 16.97 -12.80 -11.09
CA ILE A 16 17.70 -13.77 -11.90
C ILE A 16 18.82 -14.29 -11.01
N SER A 17 18.50 -15.24 -10.15
CA SER A 17 19.45 -15.93 -9.30
C SER A 17 20.29 -16.85 -10.18
N PHE A 18 21.53 -16.45 -10.48
CA PHE A 18 22.53 -17.33 -11.08
C PHE A 18 23.02 -18.33 -10.04
N LEU A 19 22.33 -19.47 -9.92
CA LEU A 19 22.89 -20.66 -9.29
C LEU A 19 23.48 -21.54 -10.38
N GLY A 20 24.80 -21.40 -10.57
CA GLY A 20 25.60 -22.37 -11.31
C GLY A 20 25.63 -23.69 -10.55
N CYS A 21 24.64 -24.55 -10.79
CA CYS A 21 24.68 -25.93 -10.32
C CYS A 21 25.45 -26.80 -11.31
N VAL A 22 26.60 -27.30 -10.87
CA VAL A 22 27.32 -28.40 -11.52
C VAL A 22 26.44 -29.65 -11.42
N SER A 23 25.85 -30.08 -12.54
CA SER A 23 25.15 -31.35 -12.61
C SER A 23 26.15 -32.52 -12.46
N PRO A 24 25.87 -33.51 -11.60
CA PRO A 24 26.62 -34.77 -11.65
C PRO A 24 26.29 -35.47 -12.96
N LYS A 25 27.35 -35.83 -13.71
CA LYS A 25 27.26 -36.75 -14.85
C LYS A 25 27.22 -38.17 -14.29
N ASP A 26 26.05 -38.80 -14.33
CA ASP A 26 25.93 -40.21 -14.69
C ASP A 26 24.46 -40.63 -14.81
N GLY A 27 24.03 -40.82 -16.05
CA GLY A 27 22.75 -41.38 -16.45
C GLY A 27 22.82 -41.65 -17.95
N GLN A 28 22.43 -42.83 -18.41
CA GLN A 28 22.35 -43.13 -19.84
C GLN A 28 21.41 -42.10 -20.48
N ASN A 29 21.95 -41.15 -21.26
CA ASN A 29 21.16 -40.16 -21.99
C ASN A 29 20.20 -40.87 -22.94
N ARG A 30 18.95 -41.04 -22.51
CA ARG A 30 17.86 -41.48 -23.39
C ARG A 30 17.57 -40.30 -24.30
N THR A 31 17.60 -40.49 -25.61
CA THR A 31 17.45 -39.39 -26.57
C THR A 31 16.32 -39.67 -27.55
N LEU A 32 15.59 -38.63 -27.94
CA LEU A 32 14.65 -38.69 -29.06
C LEU A 32 15.43 -38.90 -30.37
N SER A 33 14.82 -39.59 -31.34
CA SER A 33 15.41 -39.70 -32.68
C SER A 33 15.58 -38.34 -33.34
N ASN A 34 16.54 -38.18 -34.25
CA ASN A 34 16.85 -36.90 -34.90
C ASN A 34 15.60 -36.23 -35.50
N ARG A 35 14.75 -37.00 -36.21
CA ARG A 35 13.50 -36.48 -36.79
C ARG A 35 12.50 -36.01 -35.73
N LYS A 36 12.35 -36.76 -34.62
CA LYS A 36 11.47 -36.35 -33.52
C LYS A 36 12.01 -35.09 -32.85
N ARG A 37 13.32 -35.02 -32.63
CA ARG A 37 13.98 -33.85 -32.06
C ARG A 37 13.78 -32.61 -32.94
N GLU A 38 13.89 -32.75 -34.26
CA GLU A 38 13.62 -31.66 -35.21
C GLU A 38 12.18 -31.15 -35.13
N ILE A 39 11.19 -32.06 -35.13
CA ILE A 39 9.77 -31.68 -34.98
C ILE A 39 9.56 -30.95 -33.65
N VAL A 40 10.11 -31.48 -32.56
CA VAL A 40 9.99 -30.88 -31.22
C VAL A 40 10.58 -29.47 -31.18
N LEU A 41 11.80 -29.29 -31.68
CA LEU A 41 12.45 -27.98 -31.66
C LEU A 41 11.75 -26.95 -32.55
N ASN A 42 11.09 -27.35 -33.63
CA ASN A 42 10.34 -26.45 -34.52
C ASN A 42 8.87 -26.26 -34.10
N SER A 43 8.38 -27.05 -33.13
CA SER A 43 7.01 -26.94 -32.59
C SER A 43 6.98 -26.28 -31.21
N THR A 44 8.13 -25.92 -30.64
CA THR A 44 8.23 -25.30 -29.31
C THR A 44 8.72 -23.86 -29.47
N PHE A 45 8.20 -22.97 -28.63
CA PHE A 45 8.41 -21.52 -28.69
C PHE A 45 8.64 -20.96 -27.30
N GLU A 46 9.46 -19.92 -27.20
CA GLU A 46 9.60 -19.12 -25.99
C GLU A 46 8.40 -18.17 -25.88
N VAL A 47 7.83 -17.99 -24.69
CA VAL A 47 6.81 -16.96 -24.44
C VAL A 47 7.48 -15.75 -23.80
N LEU A 48 7.17 -14.57 -24.32
CA LEU A 48 7.90 -13.35 -24.06
C LEU A 48 6.97 -12.18 -23.68
N ILE A 49 7.51 -11.27 -22.88
CA ILE A 49 6.99 -9.91 -22.67
C ILE A 49 8.08 -8.91 -23.03
N LYS A 50 7.68 -7.73 -23.50
CA LYS A 50 8.63 -6.68 -23.86
C LYS A 50 9.20 -6.02 -22.60
N LYS A 51 10.51 -5.78 -22.57
CA LYS A 51 11.14 -5.01 -21.49
C LYS A 51 10.67 -3.56 -21.52
N PRO A 52 10.49 -2.91 -20.35
CA PRO A 52 10.19 -1.49 -20.31
C PRO A 52 11.36 -0.71 -20.93
N VAL A 53 11.04 0.20 -21.87
CA VAL A 53 12.03 1.02 -22.60
C VAL A 53 12.29 2.35 -21.87
N LYS A 54 11.39 2.73 -20.97
CA LYS A 54 11.45 3.99 -20.23
C LYS A 54 11.75 3.71 -18.77
N ASP A 55 12.69 4.45 -18.22
CA ASP A 55 12.92 4.55 -16.78
C ASP A 55 12.71 6.01 -16.38
N ASN A 56 11.63 6.28 -15.65
CA ASN A 56 11.29 7.64 -15.20
C ASN A 56 12.10 8.06 -13.97
N LEU A 57 12.87 7.14 -13.39
CA LEU A 57 13.61 7.38 -12.17
C LEU A 57 14.97 8.00 -12.45
N THR A 58 15.47 8.75 -11.47
CA THR A 58 16.86 9.20 -11.43
C THR A 58 17.59 8.48 -10.30
N TYR A 59 18.87 8.18 -10.53
CA TYR A 59 19.70 7.41 -9.60
C TYR A 59 20.90 8.23 -9.12
N GLU A 60 21.50 7.82 -8.01
CA GLU A 60 22.73 8.46 -7.49
C GLU A 60 23.95 8.29 -8.42
N ARG A 61 23.91 7.27 -9.30
CA ARG A 61 24.87 7.00 -10.35
C ARG A 61 24.21 6.16 -11.45
N ASP A 62 24.84 6.11 -12.63
CA ASP A 62 24.35 5.28 -13.73
C ASP A 62 24.25 3.80 -13.34
N LEU A 63 23.23 3.12 -13.88
CA LEU A 63 23.05 1.68 -13.66
C LEU A 63 24.17 0.90 -14.37
N PRO A 64 24.84 -0.07 -13.71
CA PRO A 64 25.97 -0.82 -14.25
C PRO A 64 25.51 -1.91 -15.23
N TRP A 65 24.98 -1.50 -16.38
CA TRP A 65 24.52 -2.41 -17.44
C TRP A 65 25.60 -3.34 -17.98
N ASP A 66 26.88 -2.98 -17.84
CA ASP A 66 28.01 -3.82 -18.21
C ASP A 66 28.17 -5.07 -17.31
N ASN A 67 27.58 -5.07 -16.11
CA ASN A 67 27.55 -6.23 -15.23
C ASN A 67 26.43 -7.22 -15.58
N ILE A 68 25.51 -6.85 -16.48
CA ILE A 68 24.48 -7.75 -16.99
C ILE A 68 25.00 -8.46 -18.24
N SER A 69 24.82 -9.79 -18.30
CA SER A 69 25.23 -10.61 -19.45
C SER A 69 24.76 -10.01 -20.78
N TYR A 70 25.63 -10.02 -21.79
CA TYR A 70 25.40 -9.39 -23.10
C TYR A 70 24.06 -9.79 -23.73
N ASN A 71 23.67 -11.06 -23.65
CA ASN A 71 22.41 -11.55 -24.21
C ASN A 71 21.20 -10.98 -23.47
N ILE A 72 21.27 -10.87 -22.14
CA ILE A 72 20.16 -10.36 -21.32
C ILE A 72 19.99 -8.85 -21.50
N ARG A 73 21.08 -8.09 -21.52
CA ARG A 73 21.01 -6.61 -21.65
C ARG A 73 20.54 -6.14 -23.03
N ASN A 74 20.85 -6.90 -24.08
CA ASN A 74 20.55 -6.51 -25.46
C ASN A 74 19.28 -7.15 -26.03
N ASP A 75 18.70 -8.14 -25.34
CA ASP A 75 17.40 -8.68 -25.74
C ASP A 75 16.29 -7.67 -25.38
N GLU A 76 15.39 -7.34 -26.32
CA GLU A 76 14.25 -6.47 -26.06
C GLU A 76 13.17 -7.11 -25.17
N TYR A 77 13.29 -8.41 -24.87
CA TYR A 77 12.25 -9.20 -24.22
C TYR A 77 12.75 -9.90 -22.94
N TYR A 78 11.82 -10.15 -22.03
CA TYR A 78 11.96 -11.13 -20.97
C TYR A 78 11.30 -12.44 -21.40
N SER A 79 12.00 -13.57 -21.21
CA SER A 79 11.42 -14.91 -21.35
C SER A 79 10.68 -15.27 -20.07
N ILE A 80 9.40 -15.61 -20.21
CA ILE A 80 8.49 -15.89 -19.09
C ILE A 80 7.92 -17.31 -19.10
N GLY A 81 8.15 -18.08 -20.16
CA GLY A 81 7.72 -19.46 -20.26
C GLY A 81 7.92 -20.05 -21.64
N THR A 82 7.21 -21.14 -21.89
CA THR A 82 7.25 -21.91 -23.13
C THR A 82 5.84 -22.17 -23.64
N ALA A 83 5.67 -22.23 -24.95
CA ALA A 83 4.46 -22.71 -25.62
C ALA A 83 4.83 -23.71 -26.71
N PHE A 84 3.86 -24.49 -27.20
CA PHE A 84 4.08 -25.43 -28.30
C PHE A 84 2.88 -25.54 -29.22
N SER A 85 3.12 -25.66 -30.53
CA SER A 85 2.08 -25.82 -31.53
C SER A 85 1.44 -27.21 -31.47
N VAL A 86 0.11 -27.24 -31.59
CA VAL A 86 -0.73 -28.45 -31.60
C VAL A 86 -1.54 -28.60 -32.88
N SER A 87 -1.53 -27.57 -33.72
CA SER A 87 -2.07 -27.56 -35.07
C SER A 87 -1.27 -26.57 -35.93
N ASP A 88 -1.70 -26.34 -37.16
CA ASP A 88 -1.17 -25.31 -38.04
C ASP A 88 -1.44 -23.87 -37.55
N LYS A 89 -2.28 -23.69 -36.51
CA LYS A 89 -2.70 -22.35 -36.02
C LYS A 89 -2.67 -22.14 -34.52
N GLU A 90 -2.74 -23.20 -33.73
CA GLU A 90 -2.89 -23.10 -32.27
C GLU A 90 -1.64 -23.54 -31.54
N LEU A 91 -1.31 -22.81 -30.47
CA LEU A 91 -0.38 -23.26 -29.45
C LEU A 91 -1.10 -23.63 -28.15
N LEU A 92 -0.43 -24.44 -27.34
CA LEU A 92 -0.69 -24.65 -25.93
C LEU A 92 0.42 -24.06 -25.07
N SER A 93 0.03 -23.54 -23.90
CA SER A 93 0.94 -23.19 -22.81
C SER A 93 0.23 -23.37 -21.46
N ALA A 94 0.91 -23.06 -20.37
CA ALA A 94 0.32 -22.98 -19.05
C ALA A 94 -0.37 -21.63 -18.87
N PHE A 95 -1.51 -21.60 -18.17
CA PHE A 95 -2.28 -20.37 -18.00
C PHE A 95 -1.47 -19.30 -17.26
N HIS A 96 -0.70 -19.67 -16.24
CA HIS A 96 0.09 -18.69 -15.47
C HIS A 96 1.24 -18.03 -16.26
N VAL A 97 1.58 -18.54 -17.45
CA VAL A 97 2.57 -17.91 -18.34
C VAL A 97 1.95 -16.72 -19.08
N ILE A 98 0.68 -16.83 -19.51
CA ILE A 98 -0.07 -15.74 -20.13
C ILE A 98 -1.16 -15.32 -19.15
N GLN A 99 -0.81 -14.40 -18.24
CA GLN A 99 -1.60 -14.04 -17.07
C GLN A 99 -2.83 -13.21 -17.41
N LEU A 100 -3.87 -13.85 -17.96
CA LEU A 100 -5.13 -13.17 -18.33
C LEU A 100 -5.90 -12.58 -17.14
N GLY A 101 -5.51 -12.93 -15.91
CA GLY A 101 -6.09 -12.40 -14.67
C GLY A 101 -5.34 -11.23 -14.06
N GLU A 102 -4.20 -10.81 -14.61
CA GLU A 102 -3.40 -9.69 -14.10
C GLU A 102 -3.37 -8.55 -15.14
N ASP A 103 -3.92 -7.38 -14.80
CA ASP A 103 -3.83 -6.19 -15.66
C ASP A 103 -2.58 -5.36 -15.31
N SER A 104 -1.43 -5.83 -15.79
CA SER A 104 -0.16 -5.13 -15.67
C SER A 104 -0.20 -3.80 -16.43
N LEU A 105 0.22 -2.71 -15.78
CA LEU A 105 0.37 -1.42 -16.44
C LEU A 105 1.61 -1.35 -17.34
N VAL A 106 2.61 -2.22 -17.12
CA VAL A 106 3.87 -2.30 -17.88
C VAL A 106 3.81 -3.38 -18.97
N TYR A 107 3.49 -4.61 -18.61
CA TYR A 107 3.58 -5.80 -19.46
C TYR A 107 2.25 -6.11 -20.16
N ARG A 108 1.89 -5.28 -21.15
CA ARG A 108 0.57 -5.33 -21.80
C ARG A 108 0.45 -6.29 -22.98
N ASN A 109 1.58 -6.73 -23.53
CA ASN A 109 1.64 -7.52 -24.74
C ASN A 109 2.46 -8.79 -24.55
N TYR A 110 1.93 -9.90 -25.08
CA TYR A 110 2.62 -11.19 -25.12
C TYR A 110 3.09 -11.53 -26.53
N TYR A 111 4.24 -12.17 -26.59
CA TYR A 111 4.86 -12.61 -27.84
C TYR A 111 5.33 -14.05 -27.72
N ILE A 112 5.56 -14.69 -28.85
CA ILE A 112 6.31 -15.94 -28.94
C ILE A 112 7.59 -15.74 -29.74
N ARG A 113 8.63 -16.52 -29.44
CA ARG A 113 9.87 -16.58 -30.23
C ARG A 113 10.18 -18.00 -30.67
N ASP A 114 10.48 -18.16 -31.95
CA ASP A 114 10.87 -19.45 -32.53
C ASP A 114 12.36 -19.78 -32.33
N ASN A 115 12.77 -20.99 -32.71
CA ASN A 115 14.16 -21.45 -32.60
C ASN A 115 15.15 -20.74 -33.54
N LYS A 116 14.68 -19.85 -34.43
CA LYS A 116 15.48 -19.00 -35.32
C LYS A 116 15.58 -17.56 -34.81
N GLY A 117 14.88 -17.23 -33.72
CA GLY A 117 14.85 -15.90 -33.12
C GLY A 117 13.78 -14.97 -33.68
N ASN A 118 12.88 -15.43 -34.55
CA ASN A 118 11.77 -14.61 -35.03
C ASN A 118 10.72 -14.46 -33.93
N VAL A 119 10.18 -13.25 -33.77
CA VAL A 119 9.22 -12.89 -32.72
C VAL A 119 7.87 -12.55 -33.34
N TYR A 120 6.80 -13.11 -32.78
CA TYR A 120 5.43 -12.92 -33.25
C TYR A 120 4.51 -12.58 -32.08
N GLU A 121 3.54 -11.69 -32.29
CA GLU A 121 2.60 -11.28 -31.25
C GLU A 121 1.46 -12.30 -31.09
N VAL A 122 1.10 -12.58 -29.84
CA VAL A 122 -0.11 -13.37 -29.51
C VAL A 122 -1.35 -12.65 -30.04
N ASP A 123 -2.35 -13.41 -30.50
CA ASP A 123 -3.56 -12.88 -31.10
C ASP A 123 -4.82 -13.20 -30.27
N ASN A 124 -5.49 -14.31 -30.57
CA ASN A 124 -6.74 -14.71 -29.92
C ASN A 124 -6.50 -15.90 -29.00
N VAL A 125 -7.16 -15.89 -27.85
CA VAL A 125 -7.27 -17.06 -26.97
C VAL A 125 -8.44 -17.89 -27.46
N THR A 126 -8.25 -19.19 -27.66
CA THR A 126 -9.26 -20.10 -28.22
C THR A 126 -9.86 -21.03 -27.17
N SER A 127 -9.13 -21.31 -26.09
CA SER A 127 -9.62 -22.04 -24.92
C SER A 127 -8.70 -21.83 -23.73
N PHE A 128 -9.22 -21.81 -22.51
CA PHE A 128 -8.38 -21.86 -21.31
C PHE A 128 -9.14 -22.37 -20.10
N ASN A 129 -8.38 -22.79 -19.08
CA ASN A 129 -8.92 -23.04 -17.76
C ASN A 129 -7.87 -22.64 -16.72
N LYS A 130 -8.18 -21.60 -15.93
CA LYS A 130 -7.25 -21.07 -14.92
C LYS A 130 -6.91 -22.13 -13.86
N SER A 131 -7.90 -22.88 -13.37
CA SER A 131 -7.70 -23.91 -12.35
C SER A 131 -6.81 -25.04 -12.86
N LYS A 132 -7.07 -25.50 -14.09
CA LYS A 132 -6.28 -26.56 -14.74
C LYS A 132 -5.00 -26.03 -15.42
N ASP A 133 -4.64 -24.77 -15.17
CA ASP A 133 -3.41 -24.12 -15.61
C ASP A 133 -3.04 -24.35 -17.09
N PHE A 134 -3.98 -24.19 -18.02
CA PHE A 134 -3.68 -24.22 -19.45
C PHE A 134 -4.35 -23.10 -20.23
N ILE A 135 -3.74 -22.75 -21.36
CA ILE A 135 -4.24 -21.79 -22.33
C ILE A 135 -3.91 -22.25 -23.76
N LYS A 136 -4.90 -22.12 -24.65
CA LYS A 136 -4.78 -22.27 -26.10
C LYS A 136 -4.93 -20.92 -26.77
N PHE A 137 -4.04 -20.60 -27.71
CA PHE A 137 -4.06 -19.31 -28.39
C PHE A 137 -3.48 -19.38 -29.81
N THR A 138 -3.79 -18.37 -30.60
CA THR A 138 -3.25 -18.12 -31.95
C THR A 138 -2.24 -16.97 -31.93
N VAL A 139 -1.54 -16.80 -33.06
CA VAL A 139 -0.50 -15.80 -33.26
C VAL A 139 -0.85 -14.98 -34.51
N LYS A 140 -0.58 -13.68 -34.49
CA LYS A 140 -0.94 -12.77 -35.59
C LYS A 140 -0.18 -13.16 -36.85
N ASP A 141 -0.92 -13.31 -37.96
CA ASP A 141 -0.39 -13.51 -39.31
C ASP A 141 0.66 -14.63 -39.44
N TYR A 142 0.55 -15.69 -38.61
CA TYR A 142 1.51 -16.78 -38.57
C TYR A 142 0.83 -18.16 -38.51
N THR A 143 1.38 -19.11 -39.27
CA THR A 143 0.97 -20.52 -39.28
C THR A 143 2.16 -21.43 -39.05
N PHE A 144 1.92 -22.59 -38.44
CA PHE A 144 2.97 -23.53 -38.06
C PHE A 144 3.12 -24.66 -39.09
N ASP A 145 4.36 -24.87 -39.56
CA ASP A 145 4.70 -26.00 -40.43
C ASP A 145 4.83 -27.33 -39.67
N TYR A 146 5.07 -27.25 -38.36
CA TYR A 146 5.25 -28.39 -37.45
C TYR A 146 4.36 -28.22 -36.23
N TRP A 147 3.83 -29.34 -35.73
CA TRP A 147 3.09 -29.39 -34.47
C TRP A 147 3.24 -30.75 -33.80
N LEU A 148 2.99 -30.77 -32.49
CA LEU A 148 3.09 -31.97 -31.68
C LEU A 148 1.75 -32.71 -31.63
N GLN A 149 1.82 -34.04 -31.66
CA GLN A 149 0.66 -34.90 -31.47
C GLN A 149 0.37 -35.07 -29.98
N LEU A 150 -0.91 -34.99 -29.61
CA LEU A 150 -1.37 -35.23 -28.25
C LEU A 150 -1.66 -36.72 -28.02
N GLU A 151 -1.41 -37.22 -26.81
CA GLU A 151 -1.76 -38.59 -26.39
C GLU A 151 -2.46 -38.53 -25.04
N ASP A 152 -3.74 -38.87 -25.03
CA ASP A 152 -4.65 -38.81 -23.87
C ASP A 152 -4.34 -39.86 -22.78
N THR A 153 -3.39 -40.74 -23.03
CA THR A 153 -2.94 -41.78 -22.11
C THR A 153 -1.47 -41.63 -21.75
N TYR A 154 -1.13 -42.04 -20.53
CA TYR A 154 0.23 -42.04 -20.01
C TYR A 154 0.50 -43.30 -19.21
N THR A 155 1.77 -43.69 -19.13
CA THR A 155 2.20 -44.88 -18.40
C THR A 155 3.26 -44.49 -17.38
N ILE A 156 2.99 -44.74 -16.09
CA ILE A 156 3.95 -44.50 -15.00
C ILE A 156 5.17 -45.43 -15.16
N ASN A 157 6.32 -45.00 -14.65
CA ASN A 157 7.62 -45.66 -14.76
C ASN A 157 8.14 -45.74 -16.21
N THR A 158 7.78 -44.77 -17.05
CA THR A 158 8.31 -44.65 -18.42
C THR A 158 9.14 -43.39 -18.60
N THR A 159 10.03 -43.41 -19.60
CA THR A 159 10.83 -42.24 -19.98
C THR A 159 9.94 -41.15 -20.53
N VAL A 160 10.16 -39.93 -20.04
CA VAL A 160 9.54 -38.70 -20.52
C VAL A 160 10.59 -37.63 -20.81
N PHE A 161 10.22 -36.64 -21.58
CA PHE A 161 11.07 -35.50 -21.94
C PHE A 161 10.32 -34.21 -21.65
N SER A 162 10.89 -33.33 -20.83
CA SER A 162 10.42 -31.95 -20.70
C SER A 162 11.14 -31.09 -21.73
N VAL A 163 10.40 -30.20 -22.38
CA VAL A 163 10.94 -29.31 -23.41
C VAL A 163 10.59 -27.87 -23.05
N GLY A 164 11.58 -26.99 -23.07
CA GLY A 164 11.35 -25.58 -22.82
C GLY A 164 12.62 -24.75 -22.91
N ASN A 165 12.45 -23.45 -22.82
CA ASN A 165 13.56 -22.52 -22.79
C ASN A 165 13.94 -22.19 -21.35
N ALA A 166 15.00 -22.83 -20.86
CA ALA A 166 15.56 -22.48 -19.56
C ALA A 166 16.36 -21.17 -19.69
N TYR A 167 15.92 -20.11 -19.00
CA TYR A 167 16.68 -18.86 -18.83
C TYR A 167 17.07 -18.08 -20.10
N GLY A 168 16.42 -18.30 -21.25
CA GLY A 168 16.78 -17.61 -22.50
C GLY A 168 18.00 -18.19 -23.21
N GLU A 169 18.44 -19.39 -22.82
CA GLU A 169 19.57 -20.11 -23.44
C GLU A 169 19.15 -20.91 -24.68
N GLY A 170 17.87 -20.84 -25.05
CA GLY A 170 17.25 -21.55 -26.17
C GLY A 170 16.48 -22.80 -25.74
N ILE A 171 15.78 -23.40 -26.70
CA ILE A 171 14.90 -24.56 -26.44
C ILE A 171 15.75 -25.81 -26.15
N ILE A 172 15.59 -26.36 -24.95
CA ILE A 172 16.32 -27.53 -24.47
C ILE A 172 15.33 -28.68 -24.22
N ILE A 173 15.77 -29.90 -24.53
CA ILE A 173 15.06 -31.14 -24.23
C ILE A 173 15.79 -31.83 -23.07
N ARG A 174 15.09 -32.11 -21.97
CA ARG A 174 15.63 -32.80 -20.79
C ARG A 174 14.86 -34.07 -20.52
N ASP A 175 15.56 -35.19 -20.31
CA ASP A 175 14.93 -36.47 -20.03
C ASP A 175 14.63 -36.67 -18.53
N GLY A 176 13.76 -37.64 -18.26
CA GLY A 176 13.42 -38.09 -16.92
C GLY A 176 12.46 -39.28 -16.97
N ASN A 177 11.88 -39.63 -15.83
CA ASN A 177 10.84 -40.67 -15.75
C ASN A 177 9.54 -40.07 -15.20
N LEU A 178 8.40 -40.54 -15.72
CA LEU A 178 7.09 -40.30 -15.09
C LEU A 178 6.99 -41.20 -13.87
N ILE A 179 7.02 -40.64 -12.67
CA ILE A 179 7.15 -41.37 -11.40
C ILE A 179 5.83 -41.56 -10.65
N GLY A 180 4.76 -40.88 -11.07
CA GLY A 180 3.44 -41.05 -10.47
C GLY A 180 2.51 -39.87 -10.72
N THR A 181 1.48 -39.75 -9.90
CA THR A 181 0.52 -38.65 -9.91
C THR A 181 0.27 -38.12 -8.49
N ILE A 182 -0.37 -36.96 -8.40
CA ILE A 182 -0.86 -36.38 -7.15
C ILE A 182 -2.16 -35.63 -7.41
N PRO A 183 -3.19 -35.75 -6.55
CA PRO A 183 -4.41 -34.97 -6.69
C PRO A 183 -4.15 -33.47 -6.62
N GLU A 184 -5.00 -32.71 -7.29
CA GLU A 184 -5.16 -31.28 -7.06
C GLU A 184 -5.47 -30.99 -5.57
N SER A 185 -4.94 -29.88 -5.05
CA SER A 185 -4.89 -29.58 -3.62
C SER A 185 -6.19 -29.08 -2.99
N GLU A 186 -7.05 -28.41 -3.75
CA GLU A 186 -8.26 -27.74 -3.29
C GLU A 186 -9.42 -28.73 -3.15
N ASN A 187 -9.73 -29.45 -4.22
CA ASN A 187 -10.89 -30.34 -4.32
C ASN A 187 -10.53 -31.74 -4.86
N GLY A 188 -9.30 -31.94 -5.35
CA GLY A 188 -8.87 -33.23 -5.91
C GLY A 188 -9.58 -33.59 -7.22
N GLN A 189 -10.07 -32.59 -7.96
CA GLN A 189 -10.89 -32.78 -9.17
C GLN A 189 -10.11 -33.34 -10.37
N TRP A 190 -8.80 -33.09 -10.42
CA TRP A 190 -7.88 -33.68 -11.39
C TRP A 190 -6.59 -34.12 -10.69
N VAL A 191 -5.67 -34.69 -11.46
CA VAL A 191 -4.34 -35.08 -10.98
C VAL A 191 -3.26 -34.31 -11.73
N PHE A 192 -2.14 -34.05 -11.07
CA PHE A 192 -0.90 -33.66 -11.71
C PHE A 192 -0.03 -34.89 -11.97
N LEU A 193 0.62 -34.92 -13.14
CA LEU A 193 1.68 -35.87 -13.47
C LEU A 193 2.96 -35.47 -12.72
N LYS A 194 3.64 -36.42 -12.09
CA LYS A 194 4.92 -36.22 -11.43
C LYS A 194 6.04 -36.83 -12.27
N SER A 195 7.04 -36.04 -12.64
CA SER A 195 8.22 -36.56 -13.32
C SER A 195 9.53 -36.13 -12.65
N SER A 196 10.56 -36.96 -12.83
CA SER A 196 11.93 -36.65 -12.43
C SER A 196 12.69 -35.85 -13.51
N SER A 197 11.99 -35.34 -14.53
CA SER A 197 12.62 -34.53 -15.56
C SER A 197 13.12 -33.23 -14.94
N ASP A 198 14.34 -32.84 -15.26
CA ASP A 198 14.87 -31.60 -14.73
C ASP A 198 14.16 -30.43 -15.42
N VAL A 199 13.44 -29.63 -14.64
CA VAL A 199 12.74 -28.44 -15.12
C VAL A 199 13.24 -27.22 -14.36
N ASN A 200 13.32 -26.07 -15.01
CA ASN A 200 13.73 -24.82 -14.39
C ASN A 200 12.77 -23.70 -14.81
N SER A 201 12.93 -22.50 -14.24
CA SER A 201 12.19 -21.32 -14.68
C SER A 201 12.35 -21.11 -16.18
N GLY A 202 11.22 -20.95 -16.88
CA GLY A 202 11.15 -20.89 -18.35
C GLY A 202 10.62 -22.16 -19.02
N ASN A 203 10.67 -23.33 -18.36
CA ASN A 203 10.03 -24.56 -18.88
C ASN A 203 8.52 -24.60 -18.67
N SER A 204 7.96 -23.74 -17.81
CA SER A 204 6.51 -23.62 -17.59
C SER A 204 5.77 -23.40 -18.91
N GLY A 205 4.69 -24.13 -19.12
CA GLY A 205 3.91 -24.18 -20.35
C GLY A 205 4.47 -25.07 -21.46
N GLY A 206 5.70 -25.57 -21.31
CA GLY A 206 6.31 -26.48 -22.27
C GLY A 206 5.71 -27.89 -22.26
N PRO A 207 5.89 -28.67 -23.33
CA PRO A 207 5.31 -30.01 -23.42
C PRO A 207 6.12 -31.02 -22.60
N LEU A 208 5.40 -31.91 -21.91
CA LEU A 208 5.93 -33.17 -21.39
C LEU A 208 5.65 -34.27 -22.42
N LEU A 209 6.71 -34.79 -23.02
CA LEU A 209 6.64 -35.78 -24.09
C LEU A 209 6.92 -37.19 -23.58
N ASN A 210 6.31 -38.19 -24.19
CA ASN A 210 6.75 -39.57 -24.02
C ASN A 210 7.87 -39.96 -25.01
N SER A 211 8.31 -41.22 -24.96
CA SER A 211 9.36 -41.76 -25.85
C SER A 211 8.99 -41.72 -27.35
N ASN A 212 7.72 -41.54 -27.68
CA ASN A 212 7.25 -41.37 -29.05
C ASN A 212 7.29 -39.93 -29.54
N GLY A 213 7.64 -38.96 -28.68
CA GLY A 213 7.58 -37.54 -29.00
C GLY A 213 6.16 -36.98 -29.00
N LYS A 214 5.19 -37.69 -28.41
CA LYS A 214 3.81 -37.23 -28.24
C LYS A 214 3.64 -36.56 -26.88
N VAL A 215 2.82 -35.52 -26.83
CA VAL A 215 2.53 -34.73 -25.62
C VAL A 215 1.57 -35.50 -24.73
N ILE A 216 1.98 -35.75 -23.49
CA ILE A 216 1.15 -36.36 -22.44
C ILE A 216 0.78 -35.36 -21.33
N GLY A 217 1.41 -34.18 -21.30
CA GLY A 217 1.06 -33.11 -20.38
C GLY A 217 1.75 -31.78 -20.66
N ILE A 218 1.36 -30.76 -19.89
CA ILE A 218 1.91 -29.40 -19.93
C ILE A 218 2.66 -29.15 -18.61
N VAL A 219 3.93 -28.78 -18.69
CA VAL A 219 4.75 -28.47 -17.51
C VAL A 219 4.16 -27.25 -16.78
N SER A 220 3.82 -27.39 -15.50
CA SER A 220 3.17 -26.33 -14.72
C SER A 220 4.10 -25.80 -13.63
N SER A 221 4.65 -26.67 -12.77
CA SER A 221 5.44 -26.24 -11.63
C SER A 221 6.54 -27.23 -11.24
N LYS A 222 7.45 -26.81 -10.35
CA LYS A 222 8.50 -27.65 -9.75
C LYS A 222 8.45 -27.52 -8.23
N LYS A 223 8.54 -28.66 -7.53
CA LYS A 223 8.73 -28.69 -6.08
C LYS A 223 9.63 -29.87 -5.71
N ASP A 224 10.61 -29.66 -4.84
CA ASP A 224 11.53 -30.69 -4.34
C ASP A 224 12.19 -31.54 -5.46
N ASN A 225 12.66 -30.88 -6.53
CA ASN A 225 13.22 -31.51 -7.73
C ASN A 225 12.27 -32.43 -8.52
N ILE A 226 10.97 -32.38 -8.24
CA ILE A 226 9.93 -33.05 -9.01
C ILE A 226 9.21 -32.02 -9.88
N ALA A 227 9.08 -32.33 -11.16
CA ALA A 227 8.28 -31.56 -12.10
C ALA A 227 6.82 -32.02 -12.04
N TYR A 228 5.90 -31.08 -12.00
CA TYR A 228 4.46 -31.30 -12.01
C TYR A 228 3.89 -30.81 -13.35
N SER A 229 3.06 -31.64 -13.97
CA SER A 229 2.48 -31.33 -15.27
C SER A 229 0.98 -31.62 -15.28
N ILE A 230 0.22 -30.76 -15.95
CA ILE A 230 -1.20 -30.98 -16.21
C ILE A 230 -1.32 -32.09 -17.26
N PRO A 231 -2.04 -33.19 -17.02
CA PRO A 231 -2.27 -34.22 -18.02
C PRO A 231 -2.96 -33.64 -19.25
N ILE A 232 -2.53 -34.01 -20.45
CA ILE A 232 -3.10 -33.43 -21.68
C ILE A 232 -4.59 -33.80 -21.85
N ASN A 233 -5.04 -34.90 -21.24
CA ASN A 233 -6.43 -35.29 -21.22
C ASN A 233 -7.34 -34.22 -20.57
N GLU A 234 -6.83 -33.43 -19.61
CA GLU A 234 -7.56 -32.32 -19.01
C GLU A 234 -7.85 -31.20 -20.02
N VAL A 235 -6.97 -31.02 -21.00
CA VAL A 235 -7.12 -30.07 -22.10
C VAL A 235 -8.04 -30.63 -23.19
N ILE A 236 -7.90 -31.92 -23.51
CA ILE A 236 -8.75 -32.59 -24.51
C ILE A 236 -10.21 -32.65 -24.05
N SER A 237 -10.43 -32.86 -22.76
CA SER A 237 -11.77 -32.95 -22.15
C SER A 237 -12.41 -31.58 -21.89
N GLN A 238 -11.70 -30.48 -22.15
CA GLN A 238 -12.22 -29.13 -21.97
C GLN A 238 -13.35 -28.85 -22.96
N GLU A 239 -14.39 -28.14 -22.52
CA GLU A 239 -15.42 -27.63 -23.42
C GLU A 239 -14.80 -26.72 -24.50
N PRO A 240 -15.03 -27.00 -25.80
CA PRO A 240 -14.42 -26.24 -26.88
C PRO A 240 -14.91 -24.78 -26.85
N ASN A 241 -14.05 -23.85 -27.29
CA ASN A 241 -14.39 -22.43 -27.43
C ASN A 241 -14.81 -21.75 -26.11
N LYS A 242 -14.35 -22.27 -24.97
CA LYS A 242 -14.61 -21.71 -23.65
C LYS A 242 -13.35 -21.41 -22.87
N GLY A 243 -13.42 -20.35 -22.09
CA GLY A 243 -12.45 -19.96 -21.08
C GLY A 243 -13.06 -19.96 -19.69
N PHE A 244 -12.41 -20.57 -18.70
CA PHE A 244 -12.93 -20.65 -17.33
C PHE A 244 -11.98 -20.04 -16.30
N PHE A 245 -12.54 -19.18 -15.46
CA PHE A 245 -11.90 -18.65 -14.26
C PHE A 245 -12.57 -19.25 -13.01
N HIS A 246 -11.74 -19.85 -12.15
CA HIS A 246 -12.03 -20.01 -10.72
C HIS A 246 -11.15 -19.00 -9.99
N TYR A 247 -11.77 -18.02 -9.35
CA TYR A 247 -11.05 -16.88 -8.76
C TYR A 247 -11.16 -16.91 -7.25
N ASN A 248 -10.01 -16.98 -6.56
CA ASN A 248 -9.91 -16.80 -5.12
C ASN A 248 -9.76 -15.31 -4.82
N LEU A 249 -10.88 -14.66 -4.52
CA LEU A 249 -10.92 -13.26 -4.13
C LEU A 249 -10.57 -13.13 -2.66
N ARG A 250 -9.43 -12.49 -2.39
CA ARG A 250 -9.04 -12.10 -1.04
C ARG A 250 -9.41 -10.65 -0.81
N TYR A 251 -10.12 -10.39 0.27
CA TYR A 251 -10.58 -9.04 0.60
C TYR A 251 -10.61 -8.86 2.12
N GLY A 252 -10.46 -7.62 2.57
CA GLY A 252 -10.51 -7.27 3.98
C GLY A 252 -9.78 -5.97 4.24
N PHE A 253 -10.08 -5.35 5.37
CA PHE A 253 -9.57 -4.03 5.70
C PHE A 253 -8.46 -4.12 6.74
N SER A 254 -7.31 -3.49 6.45
CA SER A 254 -6.09 -3.63 7.26
C SER A 254 -6.24 -3.15 8.71
N LEU A 255 -7.21 -2.28 8.99
CA LEU A 255 -7.52 -1.77 10.34
C LEU A 255 -8.47 -2.67 11.14
N PHE A 256 -9.02 -3.73 10.53
CA PHE A 256 -9.85 -4.73 11.20
C PHE A 256 -9.00 -5.89 11.73
N PRO A 257 -9.43 -6.58 12.81
CA PRO A 257 -8.65 -7.66 13.40
C PRO A 257 -8.72 -8.94 12.54
N GLU A 258 -9.83 -9.18 11.85
CA GLU A 258 -10.03 -10.24 10.86
C GLU A 258 -9.66 -9.71 9.47
N ARG A 259 -8.35 -9.66 9.22
CA ARG A 259 -7.78 -8.86 8.13
C ARG A 259 -8.14 -9.32 6.73
N LEU A 260 -8.36 -10.62 6.54
CA LEU A 260 -8.48 -11.22 5.21
C LEU A 260 -9.52 -12.33 5.22
N LYS A 261 -10.59 -12.11 4.48
CA LYS A 261 -11.52 -13.14 4.02
C LYS A 261 -11.07 -13.63 2.64
N ALA A 262 -11.43 -14.85 2.31
CA ALA A 262 -11.19 -15.45 1.00
C ALA A 262 -12.47 -16.12 0.53
N GLU A 263 -12.94 -15.75 -0.66
CA GLU A 263 -14.11 -16.33 -1.29
C GLU A 263 -13.80 -16.69 -2.73
N TYR A 264 -14.41 -17.78 -3.19
CA TYR A 264 -14.29 -18.24 -4.56
C TYR A 264 -15.48 -17.80 -5.38
N PHE A 265 -15.22 -17.37 -6.60
CA PHE A 265 -16.27 -17.14 -7.58
C PHE A 265 -15.79 -17.54 -8.97
N ASP A 266 -16.77 -17.96 -9.79
CA ASP A 266 -16.53 -18.51 -11.12
C ASP A 266 -17.13 -17.61 -12.19
N PHE A 267 -16.42 -17.49 -13.31
CA PHE A 267 -16.93 -16.85 -14.51
C PHE A 267 -16.25 -17.44 -15.75
N SER A 268 -16.88 -17.26 -16.91
CA SER A 268 -16.41 -17.83 -18.17
C SER A 268 -16.54 -16.87 -19.34
N PHE A 269 -15.80 -17.17 -20.41
CA PHE A 269 -15.82 -16.44 -21.67
C PHE A 269 -16.14 -17.38 -22.83
N ASP A 270 -16.92 -16.87 -23.78
CA ASP A 270 -17.01 -17.44 -25.12
C ASP A 270 -15.78 -17.00 -25.95
N LEU A 271 -15.15 -17.97 -26.61
CA LEU A 271 -13.91 -17.80 -27.38
C LEU A 271 -14.13 -18.23 -28.85
N PRO A 272 -13.28 -17.83 -29.81
CA PRO A 272 -12.04 -17.06 -29.66
C PRO A 272 -12.27 -15.61 -29.26
N MET A 273 -11.37 -15.07 -28.44
CA MET A 273 -11.37 -13.65 -28.07
C MET A 273 -9.93 -13.13 -27.95
N ASN A 274 -9.72 -11.88 -28.35
CA ASN A 274 -8.43 -11.23 -28.18
C ASN A 274 -8.03 -11.19 -26.69
N TYR A 275 -6.79 -11.56 -26.37
CA TYR A 275 -6.34 -11.71 -24.98
C TYR A 275 -6.43 -10.40 -24.17
N GLN A 276 -6.19 -9.25 -24.78
CA GLN A 276 -6.24 -7.95 -24.10
C GLN A 276 -7.68 -7.60 -23.68
N ARG A 277 -8.67 -8.02 -24.48
CA ARG A 277 -10.08 -7.89 -24.12
C ARG A 277 -10.42 -8.77 -22.91
N ILE A 278 -9.91 -10.00 -22.85
CA ILE A 278 -10.12 -10.89 -21.70
C ILE A 278 -9.52 -10.30 -20.43
N ILE A 279 -8.29 -9.75 -20.49
CA ILE A 279 -7.65 -9.06 -19.35
C ILE A 279 -8.51 -7.90 -18.85
N LYS A 280 -8.95 -7.03 -19.78
CA LYS A 280 -9.80 -5.89 -19.44
C LYS A 280 -11.12 -6.31 -18.79
N GLU A 281 -11.85 -7.25 -19.39
CA GLU A 281 -13.14 -7.71 -18.86
C GLU A 281 -12.96 -8.44 -17.51
N THR A 282 -11.87 -9.21 -17.36
CA THR A 282 -11.53 -9.87 -16.09
C THR A 282 -11.27 -8.85 -14.98
N LYS A 283 -10.50 -7.80 -15.26
CA LYS A 283 -10.29 -6.68 -14.31
C LYS A 283 -11.60 -6.02 -13.91
N GLU A 284 -12.48 -5.73 -14.87
CA GLU A 284 -13.78 -5.11 -14.58
C GLU A 284 -14.67 -6.00 -13.68
N ILE A 285 -14.65 -7.31 -13.90
CA ILE A 285 -15.35 -8.30 -13.06
C ILE A 285 -14.74 -8.32 -11.65
N VAL A 286 -13.42 -8.56 -11.54
CA VAL A 286 -12.72 -8.71 -10.26
C VAL A 286 -12.81 -7.42 -9.42
N ASN A 287 -12.62 -6.24 -10.02
CA ASN A 287 -12.73 -4.96 -9.31
C ASN A 287 -14.15 -4.72 -8.78
N ARG A 288 -15.17 -5.09 -9.57
CA ARG A 288 -16.58 -4.97 -9.15
C ARG A 288 -16.87 -5.89 -7.96
N GLU A 289 -16.42 -7.15 -8.04
CA GLU A 289 -16.60 -8.12 -6.96
C GLU A 289 -15.83 -7.69 -5.70
N TYR A 290 -14.58 -7.26 -5.82
CA TYR A 290 -13.80 -6.74 -4.70
C TYR A 290 -14.51 -5.58 -4.00
N LYS A 291 -14.95 -4.57 -4.78
CA LYS A 291 -15.67 -3.42 -4.24
C LYS A 291 -16.95 -3.86 -3.53
N LEU A 292 -17.74 -4.74 -4.15
CA LEU A 292 -18.99 -5.25 -3.57
C LEU A 292 -18.73 -5.93 -2.22
N LYS A 293 -17.74 -6.82 -2.15
CA LYS A 293 -17.39 -7.55 -0.93
C LYS A 293 -16.87 -6.62 0.17
N MET A 294 -16.09 -5.60 -0.20
CA MET A 294 -15.63 -4.60 0.75
C MET A 294 -16.77 -3.69 1.24
N ASP A 295 -17.67 -3.23 0.36
CA ASP A 295 -18.85 -2.46 0.76
C ASP A 295 -19.73 -3.27 1.74
N MET A 296 -19.98 -4.55 1.44
CA MET A 296 -20.69 -5.47 2.33
C MET A 296 -19.99 -5.63 3.67
N LEU A 297 -18.66 -5.81 3.68
CA LEU A 297 -17.86 -5.92 4.90
C LEU A 297 -18.03 -4.67 5.79
N PHE A 298 -17.99 -3.47 5.21
CA PHE A 298 -18.21 -2.23 5.95
C PHE A 298 -19.65 -2.09 6.45
N GLU A 299 -20.65 -2.46 5.65
CA GLU A 299 -22.06 -2.40 6.08
C GLU A 299 -22.38 -3.40 7.19
N GLU A 300 -21.90 -4.65 7.08
CA GLU A 300 -22.01 -5.68 8.12
C GLU A 300 -21.43 -5.21 9.46
N ASN A 301 -20.36 -4.41 9.41
CA ASN A 301 -19.65 -3.91 10.58
C ASN A 301 -20.02 -2.46 10.94
N ARG A 302 -20.99 -1.83 10.27
CA ARG A 302 -21.24 -0.38 10.37
C ARG A 302 -21.49 0.10 11.80
N GLY A 303 -22.22 -0.68 12.60
CA GLY A 303 -22.54 -0.36 13.99
C GLY A 303 -21.34 -0.42 14.95
N GLU A 304 -20.26 -1.09 14.57
CA GLU A 304 -19.06 -1.34 15.39
C GLU A 304 -17.75 -0.87 14.73
N THR A 305 -17.88 -0.22 13.57
CA THR A 305 -16.76 0.41 12.86
C THR A 305 -16.59 1.83 13.38
N PHE A 306 -15.37 2.19 13.77
CA PHE A 306 -15.06 3.52 14.27
C PHE A 306 -15.57 4.61 13.32
N PRO A 307 -16.22 5.67 13.85
CA PRO A 307 -16.37 6.03 15.28
C PRO A 307 -17.61 5.43 15.98
N ASN A 308 -18.28 4.42 15.41
CA ASN A 308 -19.49 3.84 15.98
C ASN A 308 -19.20 2.66 16.94
N GLY A 309 -20.19 2.34 17.77
CA GLY A 309 -20.14 1.21 18.68
C GLY A 309 -19.39 1.47 19.98
N ASN A 310 -19.66 0.64 20.99
CA ASN A 310 -19.02 0.78 22.30
C ASN A 310 -17.51 0.55 22.25
N SER A 311 -17.06 -0.24 21.26
CA SER A 311 -15.64 -0.50 21.02
C SER A 311 -14.87 0.75 20.55
N SER A 312 -15.54 1.84 20.16
CA SER A 312 -14.91 3.09 19.70
C SER A 312 -14.73 4.14 20.80
N LEU A 313 -15.43 4.00 21.94
CA LEU A 313 -15.53 5.05 22.94
C LEU A 313 -14.19 5.50 23.52
N GLU A 314 -13.25 4.56 23.66
CA GLU A 314 -11.92 4.87 24.18
C GLU A 314 -11.04 5.58 23.18
N ALA A 315 -11.19 5.31 21.88
CA ALA A 315 -10.50 6.07 20.84
C ALA A 315 -11.09 7.48 20.67
N LEU A 316 -12.39 7.66 20.92
CA LEU A 316 -13.08 8.96 20.83
C LEU A 316 -12.83 9.90 22.02
N ILE A 317 -12.43 9.36 23.16
CA ILE A 317 -12.11 10.14 24.37
C ILE A 317 -10.63 10.11 24.67
N GLY A 318 -9.91 9.09 24.19
CA GLY A 318 -8.47 9.04 24.22
C GLY A 318 -7.89 10.05 23.25
N ASN A 319 -6.85 10.74 23.68
CA ASN A 319 -6.21 11.78 22.88
C ASN A 319 -4.78 11.34 22.54
N THR A 320 -4.26 11.80 21.41
CA THR A 320 -2.83 11.72 21.10
C THR A 320 -2.27 13.12 21.00
N TYR A 321 -1.13 13.36 21.64
CA TYR A 321 -0.39 14.62 21.54
C TYR A 321 0.81 14.48 20.61
N SER A 322 0.78 13.48 19.73
CA SER A 322 1.84 13.20 18.79
C SER A 322 1.76 14.16 17.60
N PHE A 323 2.86 14.83 17.30
CA PHE A 323 3.04 15.57 16.05
C PHE A 323 3.16 14.65 14.83
N MET A 324 3.31 13.35 15.05
CA MET A 324 3.23 12.35 14.00
C MET A 324 1.79 11.90 13.82
N PRO A 325 1.23 11.92 12.60
CA PRO A 325 -0.10 11.37 12.35
C PRO A 325 -0.23 9.95 12.90
N GLN A 326 -1.39 9.66 13.48
CA GLN A 326 -1.70 8.37 14.08
C GLN A 326 -2.82 7.68 13.28
N VAL A 327 -2.94 6.37 13.43
CA VAL A 327 -4.02 5.61 12.81
C VAL A 327 -4.82 4.89 13.89
N ILE A 328 -6.14 4.99 13.79
CA ILE A 328 -7.08 4.29 14.65
C ILE A 328 -7.32 2.90 14.05
N PHE A 329 -6.99 1.87 14.82
CA PHE A 329 -7.14 0.48 14.39
C PHE A 329 -7.88 -0.32 15.45
N LYS A 330 -8.55 -1.39 15.06
CA LYS A 330 -9.24 -2.27 16.01
C LYS A 330 -8.26 -3.31 16.52
N ASP A 331 -7.93 -3.24 17.82
CA ASP A 331 -6.93 -4.12 18.43
C ASP A 331 -7.36 -5.58 18.34
N GLN A 332 -6.40 -6.46 18.02
CA GLN A 332 -6.68 -7.86 17.77
C GLN A 332 -7.07 -8.62 19.03
N THR A 333 -6.58 -8.21 20.19
CA THR A 333 -6.78 -8.87 21.48
C THR A 333 -7.99 -8.30 22.21
N SER A 334 -8.05 -6.99 22.40
CA SER A 334 -9.14 -6.34 23.13
C SER A 334 -10.40 -6.18 22.28
N LYS A 335 -10.28 -6.19 20.94
CA LYS A 335 -11.34 -5.85 19.98
C LYS A 335 -11.87 -4.42 20.12
N VAL A 336 -11.13 -3.54 20.81
CA VAL A 336 -11.43 -2.11 20.99
C VAL A 336 -10.65 -1.31 19.94
N TRP A 337 -11.23 -0.24 19.44
CA TRP A 337 -10.52 0.72 18.59
C TRP A 337 -9.50 1.50 19.41
N THR A 338 -8.30 1.66 18.88
CA THR A 338 -7.16 2.21 19.62
C THR A 338 -6.31 3.06 18.69
N ILE A 339 -5.81 4.18 19.21
CA ILE A 339 -4.86 5.05 18.52
C ILE A 339 -3.50 4.36 18.49
N SER A 340 -2.84 4.35 17.33
CA SER A 340 -1.65 3.52 17.06
C SER A 340 -0.44 3.71 17.97
N GLY A 341 -0.26 4.90 18.58
CA GLY A 341 0.92 5.21 19.42
C GLY A 341 2.24 5.01 18.67
N ILE A 342 2.25 5.34 17.38
CA ILE A 342 3.38 5.14 16.46
C ILE A 342 4.52 6.03 16.89
N GLU A 343 5.65 5.40 17.19
CA GLU A 343 6.96 6.05 17.30
C GLU A 343 7.54 6.29 15.91
N ASN A 344 8.23 7.41 15.72
CA ASN A 344 8.86 7.79 14.46
C ASN A 344 10.38 7.82 14.55
N LYS A 345 11.01 7.74 13.38
CA LYS A 345 12.38 8.20 13.16
C LYS A 345 12.33 9.58 12.54
N SER A 346 13.40 10.34 12.69
CA SER A 346 13.55 11.65 12.07
C SER A 346 14.91 11.76 11.40
N GLU A 347 14.92 12.36 10.22
CA GLU A 347 16.12 12.62 9.41
C GLU A 347 16.12 14.10 9.02
N ASN A 348 17.29 14.73 9.04
CA ASN A 348 17.44 16.11 8.59
C ASN A 348 17.42 16.15 7.06
N LEU A 349 16.68 17.11 6.50
CA LEU A 349 16.69 17.42 5.08
C LEU A 349 17.52 18.69 4.84
N ARG A 350 17.73 19.01 3.56
CA ARG A 350 18.30 20.31 3.16
C ARG A 350 17.49 21.49 3.72
N GLY A 351 18.20 22.57 4.07
CA GLY A 351 17.61 23.88 4.37
C GLY A 351 16.60 23.88 5.52
N GLU A 352 17.04 23.52 6.72
CA GLU A 352 16.25 23.43 7.97
C GLU A 352 14.98 22.54 7.89
N GLY A 353 14.80 21.80 6.79
CA GLY A 353 13.71 20.82 6.66
C GLY A 353 13.98 19.54 7.44
N SER A 354 12.91 18.81 7.75
CA SER A 354 12.99 17.53 8.45
C SER A 354 12.02 16.51 7.86
N LEU A 355 12.37 15.23 7.90
CA LEU A 355 11.48 14.12 7.58
C LEU A 355 11.34 13.24 8.81
N SER A 356 10.13 13.18 9.36
CA SER A 356 9.75 12.17 10.33
C SER A 356 8.95 11.06 9.64
N TYR A 357 9.26 9.80 9.91
CA TYR A 357 8.58 8.67 9.26
C TYR A 357 8.46 7.45 10.17
N SER A 358 7.44 6.63 9.91
CA SER A 358 7.27 5.35 10.59
C SER A 358 6.52 4.32 9.73
N SER A 359 6.76 3.04 9.99
CA SER A 359 6.06 1.95 9.31
C SER A 359 4.66 1.79 9.88
N LEU A 360 3.66 1.77 9.00
CA LEU A 360 2.27 1.56 9.37
C LEU A 360 1.86 0.11 9.19
N PHE A 361 2.09 -0.46 8.01
CA PHE A 361 1.90 -1.88 7.70
C PHE A 361 3.07 -2.38 6.86
N ASP A 362 3.06 -3.64 6.47
CA ASP A 362 3.98 -4.11 5.43
C ASP A 362 3.79 -3.22 4.18
N GLU A 363 4.91 -2.79 3.58
CA GLU A 363 4.94 -1.96 2.35
C GLU A 363 4.28 -0.57 2.48
N SER A 364 4.04 -0.09 3.70
CA SER A 364 3.33 1.19 3.93
C SER A 364 3.91 1.98 5.10
N PHE A 365 4.03 3.29 4.93
CA PHE A 365 4.61 4.18 5.93
C PHE A 365 3.88 5.53 5.99
N ILE A 366 3.93 6.13 7.16
CA ILE A 366 3.43 7.47 7.41
C ILE A 366 4.61 8.42 7.48
N ILE A 367 4.43 9.64 6.97
CA ILE A 367 5.44 10.68 6.90
C ILE A 367 4.89 11.98 7.47
N ASN A 368 5.79 12.76 8.06
CA ASN A 368 5.66 14.17 8.33
C ASN A 368 6.90 14.87 7.78
N ILE A 369 6.71 15.84 6.90
CA ILE A 369 7.78 16.66 6.35
C ILE A 369 7.59 18.08 6.86
N ASP A 370 8.57 18.57 7.61
CA ASP A 370 8.77 20.00 7.81
C ASP A 370 9.49 20.55 6.57
N LYS A 371 8.88 21.53 5.91
CA LYS A 371 9.34 22.02 4.61
C LYS A 371 10.70 22.73 4.74
N PRO A 372 11.63 22.53 3.79
CA PRO A 372 12.83 23.35 3.71
C PRO A 372 12.52 24.85 3.56
N ASP A 373 13.32 25.73 4.17
CA ASP A 373 13.11 27.19 4.20
C ASP A 373 12.94 27.85 2.83
N LYS A 374 13.55 27.25 1.79
CA LYS A 374 13.52 27.78 0.41
C LYS A 374 12.39 27.23 -0.44
N ILE A 375 11.51 26.40 0.13
CA ILE A 375 10.35 25.82 -0.54
C ILE A 375 9.09 26.38 0.10
N SER A 376 8.24 27.03 -0.69
CA SER A 376 6.94 27.46 -0.20
C SER A 376 6.02 26.25 0.02
N LEU A 377 5.12 26.35 1.00
CA LEU A 377 4.13 25.33 1.27
C LEU A 377 3.21 25.11 0.06
N GLY A 378 2.81 26.19 -0.62
CA GLY A 378 1.99 26.09 -1.84
C GLY A 378 2.67 25.31 -2.96
N GLU A 379 3.99 25.50 -3.15
CA GLU A 379 4.79 24.72 -4.08
C GLU A 379 4.82 23.24 -3.70
N LEU A 380 5.06 22.92 -2.42
CA LEU A 380 5.10 21.55 -1.91
C LEU A 380 3.75 20.82 -2.06
N VAL A 381 2.64 21.53 -1.79
CA VAL A 381 1.27 20.99 -1.94
C VAL A 381 0.91 20.81 -3.42
N SER A 382 1.36 21.70 -4.31
CA SER A 382 1.05 21.66 -5.74
C SER A 382 1.88 20.64 -6.54
N ASP A 383 3.11 20.33 -6.10
CA ASP A 383 4.03 19.42 -6.78
C ASP A 383 4.37 18.19 -5.94
N SER A 384 3.69 17.08 -6.24
CA SER A 384 3.87 15.82 -5.51
C SER A 384 5.22 15.15 -5.78
N SER A 385 5.91 15.50 -6.87
CA SER A 385 7.29 15.02 -7.09
C SER A 385 8.23 15.58 -6.04
N LYS A 386 8.10 16.87 -5.68
CA LYS A 386 8.94 17.49 -4.65
C LYS A 386 8.77 16.83 -3.29
N VAL A 387 7.53 16.49 -2.92
CA VAL A 387 7.26 15.75 -1.68
C VAL A 387 8.02 14.42 -1.69
N MET A 388 7.92 13.67 -2.78
CA MET A 388 8.55 12.36 -2.88
C MET A 388 10.09 12.44 -2.98
N ASP A 389 10.63 13.48 -3.61
CA ASP A 389 12.07 13.73 -3.63
C ASP A 389 12.60 14.01 -2.22
N LEU A 390 11.86 14.75 -1.38
CA LEU A 390 12.22 14.96 0.03
C LEU A 390 12.12 13.66 0.85
N VAL A 391 11.13 12.80 0.57
CA VAL A 391 11.06 11.45 1.16
C VAL A 391 12.30 10.64 0.79
N LEU A 392 12.71 10.64 -0.48
CA LEU A 392 13.89 9.92 -0.97
C LEU A 392 15.22 10.53 -0.50
N GLU A 393 15.24 11.81 -0.15
CA GLU A 393 16.39 12.48 0.49
C GLU A 393 16.60 11.96 1.92
N GLY A 394 15.54 11.82 2.71
CA GLY A 394 15.61 11.28 4.07
C GLY A 394 15.64 9.76 4.16
N ILE A 395 14.99 9.04 3.24
CA ILE A 395 14.91 7.57 3.24
C ILE A 395 15.67 7.01 2.03
N ASN A 396 16.69 6.19 2.30
CA ASN A 396 17.41 5.48 1.24
C ASN A 396 16.55 4.31 0.70
N VAL A 397 16.01 4.49 -0.51
CA VAL A 397 15.31 3.44 -1.25
C VAL A 397 16.17 3.00 -2.44
N PRO A 398 16.83 1.83 -2.37
CA PRO A 398 17.66 1.35 -3.46
C PRO A 398 16.86 0.55 -4.50
N ARG A 399 17.25 0.69 -5.77
CA ARG A 399 16.99 -0.32 -6.80
C ARG A 399 18.09 -1.35 -6.76
N LYS A 400 17.72 -2.62 -6.58
CA LYS A 400 18.63 -3.75 -6.80
C LYS A 400 18.87 -3.94 -8.28
N PHE A 401 20.11 -3.78 -8.71
CA PHE A 401 20.49 -3.90 -10.11
C PHE A 401 21.90 -4.49 -10.26
N ALA A 402 22.02 -5.56 -11.04
CA ALA A 402 23.29 -6.27 -11.28
C ALA A 402 24.06 -6.68 -10.00
N GLY A 403 23.35 -7.02 -8.92
CA GLY A 403 23.95 -7.39 -7.63
C GLY A 403 24.34 -6.20 -6.74
N GLU A 404 24.09 -4.98 -7.19
CA GLU A 404 24.34 -3.74 -6.44
C GLU A 404 23.02 -3.11 -5.99
N ASP A 405 23.04 -2.43 -4.83
CA ASP A 405 21.98 -1.53 -4.39
C ASP A 405 22.33 -0.11 -4.87
N ILE A 406 21.47 0.49 -5.70
CA ILE A 406 21.67 1.83 -6.28
C ILE A 406 20.54 2.74 -5.83
N ARG A 407 20.86 3.80 -5.10
CA ARG A 407 19.84 4.70 -4.53
C ARG A 407 19.02 5.39 -5.62
N ILE A 408 17.71 5.36 -5.45
CA ILE A 408 16.75 6.16 -6.22
C ILE A 408 16.71 7.57 -5.62
N LEU A 409 16.88 8.59 -6.47
CA LEU A 409 16.84 10.00 -6.09
C LEU A 409 15.51 10.68 -6.43
N SER A 410 14.78 10.19 -7.43
CA SER A 410 13.46 10.70 -7.81
C SER A 410 12.67 9.61 -8.56
N TYR A 411 11.36 9.57 -8.34
CA TYR A 411 10.42 8.82 -9.18
C TYR A 411 9.88 9.65 -10.36
N GLY A 412 10.30 10.91 -10.49
CA GLY A 412 9.78 11.83 -11.48
C GLY A 412 8.32 12.23 -11.20
N LYS A 413 7.59 12.59 -12.26
CA LYS A 413 6.19 13.03 -12.16
C LYS A 413 5.25 11.84 -11.97
N PRO A 414 4.26 11.94 -11.07
CA PRO A 414 3.24 10.90 -10.95
C PRO A 414 2.42 10.79 -12.26
N MET A 415 1.94 9.59 -12.56
CA MET A 415 1.07 9.35 -13.71
C MET A 415 -0.35 9.86 -13.49
N GLU A 416 -0.79 9.91 -12.22
CA GLU A 416 -2.05 10.51 -11.78
C GLU A 416 -1.77 11.35 -10.53
N SER A 417 -2.35 12.55 -10.46
CA SER A 417 -2.40 13.32 -9.22
C SER A 417 -3.72 14.06 -9.13
N ARG A 418 -4.47 13.87 -8.05
CA ARG A 418 -5.77 14.51 -7.82
C ARG A 418 -6.10 14.66 -6.35
N PHE A 419 -6.96 15.60 -6.03
CA PHE A 419 -7.52 15.72 -4.69
C PHE A 419 -8.69 14.74 -4.50
N ILE A 420 -8.75 14.14 -3.32
CA ILE A 420 -9.88 13.38 -2.80
C ILE A 420 -10.27 13.97 -1.44
N MET A 421 -11.51 13.73 -1.03
CA MET A 421 -12.04 14.20 0.24
C MET A 421 -12.49 13.00 1.04
N ASP A 422 -12.11 12.95 2.31
CA ASP A 422 -12.59 11.94 3.25
C ASP A 422 -13.92 12.36 3.90
N ASP A 423 -14.48 11.50 4.75
CA ASP A 423 -15.81 11.72 5.34
C ASP A 423 -15.85 12.90 6.32
N TYR A 424 -14.68 13.42 6.72
CA TYR A 424 -14.51 14.56 7.62
C TYR A 424 -14.19 15.87 6.89
N GLY A 425 -14.16 15.86 5.55
CA GLY A 425 -13.90 17.05 4.75
C GLY A 425 -12.43 17.44 4.68
N ARG A 426 -11.50 16.54 5.03
CA ARG A 426 -10.07 16.75 4.83
C ARG A 426 -9.71 16.43 3.39
N LYS A 427 -8.94 17.34 2.78
CA LYS A 427 -8.67 17.33 1.35
C LYS A 427 -7.29 16.73 1.08
N TRP A 428 -7.25 15.44 0.83
CA TRP A 428 -6.01 14.70 0.59
C TRP A 428 -5.63 14.77 -0.88
N LYS A 429 -4.35 15.00 -1.17
CA LYS A 429 -3.82 14.88 -2.52
C LYS A 429 -3.26 13.48 -2.73
N ARG A 430 -3.96 12.69 -3.57
CA ARG A 430 -3.54 11.36 -3.97
C ARG A 430 -2.68 11.44 -5.24
N SER A 431 -1.50 10.82 -5.20
CA SER A 431 -0.60 10.74 -6.36
C SER A 431 -0.09 9.33 -6.56
N ILE A 432 -0.04 8.88 -7.80
CA ILE A 432 0.33 7.53 -8.19
C ILE A 432 1.53 7.59 -9.15
N TRP A 433 2.60 6.86 -8.85
CA TRP A 433 3.74 6.65 -9.74
C TRP A 433 3.77 5.21 -10.22
N LEU A 434 4.08 5.01 -11.50
CA LEU A 434 4.41 3.70 -12.04
C LEU A 434 5.93 3.52 -11.97
N ILE A 435 6.36 2.41 -11.37
CA ILE A 435 7.77 2.00 -11.32
C ILE A 435 7.95 0.97 -12.43
N ASP A 436 8.30 1.44 -13.63
CA ASP A 436 8.26 0.66 -14.87
C ASP A 436 9.11 -0.62 -14.80
N PHE A 437 10.29 -0.59 -14.16
CA PHE A 437 11.22 -1.72 -14.15
C PHE A 437 10.75 -2.90 -13.27
N SER A 438 9.83 -2.68 -12.34
CA SER A 438 9.31 -3.70 -11.41
C SER A 438 7.80 -3.95 -11.55
N ASP A 439 7.11 -3.21 -12.43
CA ASP A 439 5.64 -3.26 -12.57
C ASP A 439 4.90 -3.01 -11.25
N GLU A 440 5.42 -2.04 -10.49
CA GLU A 440 4.87 -1.62 -9.21
C GLU A 440 4.23 -0.24 -9.34
N VAL A 441 3.26 0.02 -8.48
CA VAL A 441 2.69 1.36 -8.28
C VAL A 441 3.06 1.83 -6.88
N LEU A 442 3.51 3.07 -6.78
CA LEU A 442 3.64 3.80 -5.52
C LEU A 442 2.45 4.76 -5.43
N ILE A 443 1.75 4.75 -4.30
CA ILE A 443 0.64 5.67 -4.02
C ILE A 443 1.03 6.51 -2.81
N SER A 444 0.84 7.82 -2.91
CA SER A 444 0.91 8.73 -1.77
C SER A 444 -0.42 9.43 -1.57
N TYR A 445 -0.74 9.68 -0.31
CA TYR A 445 -1.83 10.53 0.16
C TYR A 445 -1.21 11.61 1.02
N THR A 446 -1.32 12.87 0.61
CA THR A 446 -0.67 13.99 1.31
C THR A 446 -1.67 15.03 1.75
N LEU A 447 -1.40 15.64 2.90
CA LEU A 447 -2.24 16.66 3.52
C LEU A 447 -1.36 17.83 3.98
N PRO A 448 -1.69 19.09 3.63
CA PRO A 448 -0.91 20.25 4.08
C PRO A 448 -0.98 20.43 5.60
N THR A 449 0.10 20.97 6.17
CA THR A 449 0.20 21.45 7.56
C THR A 449 0.88 22.82 7.57
N PRO A 450 0.82 23.59 8.67
CA PRO A 450 1.58 24.85 8.79
C PRO A 450 3.08 24.67 8.49
N LYS A 451 3.72 23.64 9.03
CA LYS A 451 5.16 23.39 8.81
C LYS A 451 5.48 22.69 7.50
N GLY A 452 4.53 22.02 6.84
CA GLY A 452 4.80 21.29 5.61
C GLY A 452 3.70 20.33 5.20
N VAL A 453 3.98 19.03 5.15
CA VAL A 453 3.00 18.02 4.72
C VAL A 453 3.05 16.76 5.56
N TYR A 454 1.87 16.26 5.91
CA TYR A 454 1.70 14.88 6.31
C TYR A 454 1.45 14.00 5.10
N GLY A 455 1.77 12.72 5.22
CA GLY A 455 1.35 11.78 4.21
C GLY A 455 1.39 10.32 4.61
N ILE A 456 0.72 9.52 3.81
CA ILE A 456 0.76 8.06 3.84
C ILE A 456 1.25 7.62 2.48
N VAL A 457 2.26 6.75 2.47
CA VAL A 457 2.85 6.22 1.25
C VAL A 457 2.80 4.70 1.30
N THR A 458 2.38 4.08 0.21
CA THR A 458 2.24 2.62 0.08
C THR A 458 2.58 2.18 -1.34
N SER A 459 2.88 0.91 -1.53
CA SER A 459 3.17 0.33 -2.85
C SER A 459 2.56 -1.05 -3.02
N SER A 460 2.31 -1.45 -4.27
CA SER A 460 2.00 -2.84 -4.63
C SER A 460 2.28 -3.07 -6.11
N ARG A 461 2.02 -4.28 -6.62
CA ARG A 461 1.98 -4.53 -8.07
C ARG A 461 0.93 -3.64 -8.73
N SER A 462 1.20 -3.23 -9.97
CA SER A 462 0.29 -2.36 -10.73
C SER A 462 -1.10 -2.98 -10.96
N SER A 463 -1.18 -4.32 -11.04
CA SER A 463 -2.42 -5.07 -11.16
C SER A 463 -3.33 -4.95 -9.93
N ASN A 464 -2.78 -4.63 -8.75
CA ASN A 464 -3.53 -4.45 -7.50
C ASN A 464 -3.92 -2.98 -7.23
N LEU A 465 -3.67 -2.06 -8.16
CA LEU A 465 -3.89 -0.63 -7.96
C LEU A 465 -5.31 -0.29 -7.49
N HIS A 466 -6.33 -0.97 -8.01
CA HIS A 466 -7.72 -0.71 -7.65
C HIS A 466 -7.99 -1.01 -6.18
N ASP A 467 -7.58 -2.18 -5.72
CA ASP A 467 -7.83 -2.67 -4.36
C ASP A 467 -7.06 -1.83 -3.34
N LEU A 468 -5.78 -1.55 -3.65
CA LEU A 468 -4.93 -0.69 -2.82
C LEU A 468 -5.51 0.73 -2.69
N ALA A 469 -6.00 1.31 -3.80
CA ALA A 469 -6.61 2.63 -3.77
C ALA A 469 -7.94 2.64 -2.99
N TYR A 470 -8.77 1.60 -3.12
CA TYR A 470 -10.01 1.47 -2.36
C TYR A 470 -9.72 1.46 -0.86
N ASP A 471 -8.78 0.61 -0.42
CA ASP A 471 -8.44 0.45 0.98
C ASP A 471 -7.88 1.74 1.59
N TYR A 472 -6.92 2.37 0.91
CA TYR A 472 -6.28 3.57 1.44
C TYR A 472 -7.21 4.78 1.40
N ASP A 473 -8.06 4.94 0.38
CA ASP A 473 -9.09 5.98 0.35
C ASP A 473 -10.01 5.86 1.59
N LYS A 474 -10.38 4.65 2.01
CA LYS A 474 -11.17 4.39 3.24
C LYS A 474 -10.36 4.57 4.52
N MET A 475 -9.07 4.23 4.51
CA MET A 475 -8.20 4.37 5.67
C MET A 475 -8.01 5.81 6.12
N LEU A 476 -8.13 6.79 5.22
CA LEU A 476 -8.05 8.20 5.56
C LEU A 476 -9.01 8.58 6.70
N ASN A 477 -10.22 7.99 6.73
CA ASN A 477 -11.22 8.19 7.79
C ASN A 477 -10.78 7.70 9.19
N PHE A 478 -9.60 7.10 9.32
CA PHE A 478 -9.08 6.56 10.58
C PHE A 478 -7.75 7.22 10.96
N VAL A 479 -7.34 8.28 10.27
CA VAL A 479 -6.11 9.00 10.57
C VAL A 479 -6.41 10.10 11.57
N GLU A 480 -5.67 10.16 12.67
CA GLU A 480 -5.65 11.28 13.61
C GLU A 480 -4.50 12.23 13.30
N ILE A 481 -4.78 13.52 13.34
CA ILE A 481 -3.83 14.56 12.93
C ILE A 481 -3.87 15.77 13.86
N SER A 482 -2.67 16.26 14.20
CA SER A 482 -2.46 17.50 14.92
C SER A 482 -1.80 18.52 13.99
N TYR A 483 -2.16 19.79 14.10
CA TYR A 483 -1.54 20.87 13.32
C TYR A 483 -0.76 21.76 14.25
N TYR A 484 0.50 22.03 13.92
CA TYR A 484 1.34 22.90 14.73
C TYR A 484 2.21 23.77 13.84
N GLY A 485 2.56 24.95 14.33
CA GLY A 485 3.39 25.92 13.60
C GLY A 485 3.46 27.27 14.31
N THR A 486 4.41 28.08 13.87
CA THR A 486 4.51 29.50 14.19
C THR A 486 3.40 30.30 13.53
N PHE A 487 3.23 31.55 13.95
CA PHE A 487 2.28 32.47 13.32
C PHE A 487 2.49 32.59 11.80
N GLU A 488 3.74 32.74 11.37
CA GLU A 488 4.09 32.90 9.95
C GLU A 488 3.75 31.65 9.14
N GLU A 489 4.00 30.46 9.69
CA GLU A 489 3.63 29.17 9.09
C GLU A 489 2.10 28.97 9.03
N TRP A 490 1.38 29.35 10.09
CA TRP A 490 -0.08 29.34 10.10
C TRP A 490 -0.66 30.30 9.05
N SER A 491 -0.08 31.49 8.92
CA SER A 491 -0.48 32.46 7.90
C SER A 491 -0.27 31.91 6.48
N GLU A 492 0.85 31.23 6.22
CA GLU A 492 1.11 30.58 4.93
C GLU A 492 0.08 29.46 4.66
N PHE A 493 -0.17 28.59 5.63
CA PHE A 493 -1.15 27.50 5.51
C PHE A 493 -2.58 27.99 5.27
N LEU A 494 -3.07 28.96 6.05
CA LEU A 494 -4.42 29.51 5.89
C LEU A 494 -4.59 30.23 4.54
N SER A 495 -3.51 30.77 3.96
CA SER A 495 -3.53 31.40 2.63
C SER A 495 -3.82 30.42 1.48
N LEU A 496 -3.62 29.11 1.69
CA LEU A 496 -3.90 28.08 0.69
C LEU A 496 -5.40 27.88 0.42
N SER A 497 -6.28 28.41 1.29
CA SER A 497 -7.72 28.51 1.10
C SER A 497 -8.40 27.18 0.70
N ASP A 498 -8.70 26.97 -0.58
CA ASP A 498 -9.40 25.78 -1.05
C ASP A 498 -8.56 24.49 -1.04
N LEU A 499 -7.26 24.56 -0.74
CA LEU A 499 -6.37 23.40 -0.68
C LEU A 499 -6.24 22.77 0.72
N ILE A 500 -6.76 23.43 1.76
CA ILE A 500 -6.73 22.94 3.15
C ILE A 500 -8.10 22.35 3.55
N PRO A 501 -8.20 21.57 4.64
CA PRO A 501 -9.47 21.01 5.09
C PRO A 501 -10.56 22.06 5.29
N ASN A 502 -11.82 21.69 5.01
CA ASN A 502 -12.95 22.62 5.09
C ASN A 502 -13.11 23.26 6.48
N ARG A 503 -12.71 22.57 7.53
CA ARG A 503 -12.78 23.05 8.92
C ARG A 503 -11.88 24.25 9.21
N PHE A 504 -10.88 24.52 8.37
CA PHE A 504 -10.08 25.73 8.52
C PHE A 504 -10.72 26.98 7.90
N LYS A 505 -11.86 26.84 7.19
CA LYS A 505 -12.57 28.01 6.62
C LYS A 505 -13.18 28.91 7.68
N ASP A 506 -13.45 28.37 8.87
CA ASP A 506 -13.99 29.10 10.02
C ASP A 506 -12.97 29.31 11.14
N ILE A 507 -11.69 29.01 10.88
CA ILE A 507 -10.59 29.26 11.81
C ILE A 507 -9.74 30.42 11.27
N SER A 508 -9.52 31.43 12.09
CA SER A 508 -8.66 32.57 11.76
C SER A 508 -7.56 32.70 12.80
N ILE A 509 -6.32 32.83 12.34
CA ILE A 509 -5.16 33.13 13.18
C ILE A 509 -4.51 34.41 12.64
N TYR A 510 -4.48 35.47 13.45
CA TYR A 510 -4.02 36.80 13.03
C TYR A 510 -3.32 37.54 14.17
N LYS A 511 -2.55 38.58 13.88
CA LYS A 511 -2.00 39.47 14.91
C LYS A 511 -2.93 40.66 15.13
N ASN A 512 -3.28 40.96 16.38
CA ASN A 512 -4.07 42.14 16.73
C ASN A 512 -3.22 43.43 16.68
N ASN A 513 -3.81 44.59 17.03
CA ASN A 513 -3.13 45.89 17.00
C ASN A 513 -1.91 45.96 17.94
N ASP A 514 -1.87 45.14 18.98
CA ASP A 514 -0.76 45.05 19.94
C ASP A 514 0.29 43.99 19.51
N GLY A 515 0.13 43.39 18.32
CA GLY A 515 1.02 42.37 17.78
C GLY A 515 0.85 40.98 18.39
N LYS A 516 -0.15 40.76 19.25
CA LYS A 516 -0.45 39.46 19.86
C LYS A 516 -1.21 38.56 18.90
N VAL A 517 -0.94 37.26 18.96
CA VAL A 517 -1.63 36.29 18.11
C VAL A 517 -3.00 35.99 18.67
N VAL A 518 -4.01 36.16 17.84
CA VAL A 518 -5.40 35.85 18.10
C VAL A 518 -5.77 34.60 17.34
N LEU A 519 -6.51 33.70 17.99
CA LEU A 519 -7.17 32.57 17.35
C LEU A 519 -8.67 32.74 17.50
N ASP A 520 -9.38 32.76 16.39
CA ASP A 520 -10.85 32.81 16.35
C ASP A 520 -11.39 31.58 15.61
N SER A 521 -12.40 30.92 16.19
CA SER A 521 -13.08 29.76 15.60
C SER A 521 -14.59 29.84 15.83
N SER A 522 -15.36 28.88 15.30
CA SER A 522 -16.78 28.78 15.61
C SER A 522 -17.09 28.28 17.03
N ILE A 523 -16.11 27.73 17.76
CA ILE A 523 -16.32 27.13 19.10
C ILE A 523 -15.85 28.07 20.21
N PHE A 524 -14.73 28.75 19.98
CA PHE A 524 -14.14 29.69 20.93
C PHE A 524 -13.21 30.68 20.23
N SER A 525 -12.84 31.72 20.96
CA SER A 525 -11.80 32.67 20.57
C SER A 525 -10.81 32.90 21.69
N VAL A 526 -9.52 32.96 21.37
CA VAL A 526 -8.43 33.37 22.26
C VAL A 526 -7.88 34.70 21.74
N ASN A 527 -8.21 35.80 22.43
CA ASN A 527 -8.01 37.16 21.87
C ASN A 527 -6.96 38.00 22.59
N ASP A 528 -6.60 37.64 23.82
CA ASP A 528 -5.60 38.36 24.61
C ASP A 528 -4.94 37.42 25.63
N TYR A 529 -3.71 37.74 25.99
CA TYR A 529 -2.92 37.13 27.07
C TYR A 529 -1.78 38.09 27.40
N GLN A 530 -1.49 38.33 28.68
CA GLN A 530 -0.49 39.33 29.11
C GLN A 530 0.66 38.66 29.87
N ASP A 531 1.89 39.01 29.49
CA ASP A 531 3.12 38.70 30.22
C ASP A 531 3.41 37.19 30.45
N ILE A 532 2.79 36.31 29.67
CA ILE A 532 3.02 34.85 29.72
C ILE A 532 4.28 34.46 28.95
N PHE A 533 4.41 34.97 27.74
CA PHE A 533 5.52 34.70 26.82
C PHE A 533 6.49 35.88 26.81
N GLU A 534 7.77 35.61 26.59
CA GLU A 534 8.76 36.67 26.46
C GLU A 534 8.56 37.48 25.18
N ASN A 535 8.93 38.76 25.24
CA ASN A 535 8.90 39.61 24.06
C ASN A 535 9.85 39.08 22.98
N ASN A 536 9.37 38.93 21.76
CA ASN A 536 10.08 38.39 20.59
C ASN A 536 10.41 36.89 20.66
N SER A 537 9.81 36.13 21.58
CA SER A 537 9.96 34.68 21.52
C SER A 537 9.21 34.07 20.34
N LYS A 538 9.66 32.89 19.92
CA LYS A 538 9.00 32.13 18.87
C LYS A 538 7.84 31.37 19.50
N LEU A 539 6.63 31.83 19.21
CA LEU A 539 5.39 31.26 19.69
C LEU A 539 4.88 30.22 18.70
N GLU A 540 4.64 29.00 19.19
CA GLU A 540 4.02 27.92 18.44
C GLU A 540 2.57 27.74 18.87
N ILE A 541 1.70 27.51 17.89
CA ILE A 541 0.29 27.24 18.08
C ILE A 541 0.01 25.84 17.59
N THR A 542 -0.55 25.01 18.46
CA THR A 542 -0.97 23.63 18.13
C THR A 542 -2.48 23.53 18.21
N LEU A 543 -3.10 22.98 17.17
CA LEU A 543 -4.50 22.58 17.12
C LEU A 543 -4.57 21.06 16.96
N ASP A 544 -4.96 20.37 18.03
CA ASP A 544 -5.28 18.95 17.99
C ASP A 544 -6.76 18.82 17.64
N PHE A 545 -7.06 18.06 16.59
CA PHE A 545 -8.43 17.76 16.19
C PHE A 545 -8.82 16.36 16.63
N ASP A 546 -10.12 16.16 16.82
CA ASP A 546 -10.70 14.87 17.19
C ASP A 546 -12.08 14.72 16.54
N ILE A 547 -12.64 13.51 16.60
CA ILE A 547 -13.95 13.18 16.06
C ILE A 547 -14.99 13.30 17.18
N PHE A 548 -15.91 14.25 17.01
CA PHE A 548 -17.01 14.48 17.92
C PHE A 548 -18.29 13.85 17.39
N LYS A 549 -19.02 13.19 18.29
CA LYS A 549 -20.37 12.70 18.01
C LYS A 549 -21.38 13.78 18.38
N LYS A 550 -21.82 14.59 17.40
CA LYS A 550 -22.86 15.61 17.60
C LYS A 550 -24.14 15.19 16.87
N SER A 551 -25.16 14.79 17.64
CA SER A 551 -26.42 14.23 17.10
C SER A 551 -26.16 12.95 16.27
N GLU A 552 -26.86 12.74 15.14
CA GLU A 552 -26.66 11.59 14.24
C GLU A 552 -25.43 11.70 13.31
N LYS A 553 -24.62 12.78 13.42
CA LYS A 553 -23.45 13.00 12.56
C LYS A 553 -22.16 13.06 13.37
N ASN A 554 -21.11 12.48 12.80
CA ASN A 554 -19.75 12.65 13.31
C ASN A 554 -19.14 13.88 12.65
N ILE A 555 -18.48 14.73 13.43
CA ILE A 555 -17.75 15.90 12.95
C ILE A 555 -16.30 15.82 13.37
N TRP A 556 -15.41 16.43 12.61
CA TRP A 556 -13.99 16.56 12.94
C TRP A 556 -13.71 18.00 13.32
N ASP A 557 -13.30 18.24 14.56
CA ASP A 557 -13.25 19.59 15.15
C ASP A 557 -12.11 19.74 16.17
N ILE A 558 -11.87 20.97 16.64
CA ILE A 558 -10.77 21.26 17.57
C ILE A 558 -11.08 20.67 18.95
N ARG A 559 -10.16 19.83 19.44
CA ARG A 559 -10.19 19.22 20.77
C ARG A 559 -9.32 19.98 21.77
N ARG A 560 -8.13 20.39 21.34
CA ARG A 560 -7.15 21.06 22.17
C ARG A 560 -6.42 22.13 21.39
N VAL A 561 -6.16 23.24 22.06
CA VAL A 561 -5.30 24.33 21.59
C VAL A 561 -4.15 24.53 22.55
N VAL A 562 -2.96 24.69 22.01
CA VAL A 562 -1.75 25.02 22.78
C VAL A 562 -1.13 26.27 22.20
N PHE A 563 -0.79 27.21 23.07
CA PHE A 563 0.12 28.31 22.78
C PHE A 563 1.37 28.06 23.60
N ALA A 564 2.52 27.84 22.96
CA ALA A 564 3.75 27.46 23.63
C ALA A 564 4.95 28.26 23.12
N GLU A 565 5.83 28.63 24.03
CA GLU A 565 7.11 29.24 23.70
C GLU A 565 8.13 28.17 23.34
N GLU A 566 8.82 28.35 22.21
CA GLU A 566 9.82 27.39 21.74
C GLU A 566 10.93 27.20 22.81
N ASN A 567 11.23 25.94 23.12
CA ASN A 567 12.27 25.53 24.08
C ASN A 567 12.09 26.03 25.53
N ARG A 568 10.87 26.41 25.94
CA ARG A 568 10.58 26.83 27.32
C ARG A 568 9.30 26.21 27.82
N ASP A 569 9.22 26.02 29.14
CA ASP A 569 8.00 25.56 29.81
C ASP A 569 7.03 26.73 30.08
N ASN A 570 6.82 27.56 29.06
CA ASN A 570 5.88 28.66 29.06
C ASN A 570 4.80 28.33 28.03
N PHE A 571 3.64 27.90 28.50
CA PHE A 571 2.53 27.55 27.62
C PHE A 571 1.19 27.67 28.33
N PHE A 572 0.13 27.86 27.55
CA PHE A 572 -1.21 27.54 28.01
C PHE A 572 -1.91 26.57 27.06
N VAL A 573 -2.78 25.75 27.63
CA VAL A 573 -3.60 24.76 26.93
C VAL A 573 -5.06 25.06 27.21
N LEU A 574 -5.84 25.22 26.15
CA LEU A 574 -7.29 25.15 26.19
C LEU A 574 -7.73 23.75 25.76
N TYR A 575 -8.54 23.11 26.56
CA TYR A 575 -9.00 21.74 26.33
C TYR A 575 -10.52 21.68 26.37
N ASN A 576 -11.14 21.12 25.32
CA ASN A 576 -12.53 20.69 25.38
C ASN A 576 -12.53 19.26 25.95
N ASN A 577 -13.13 18.99 27.11
CA ASN A 577 -13.19 17.67 27.74
C ASN A 577 -14.57 17.06 27.49
N LEU A 578 -14.63 15.80 27.02
CA LEU A 578 -15.91 15.11 26.80
C LEU A 578 -16.33 14.34 28.05
N LYS A 579 -17.62 14.40 28.35
CA LYS A 579 -18.24 13.54 29.34
C LYS A 579 -18.13 12.07 28.91
N PRO A 580 -17.63 11.18 29.79
CA PRO A 580 -17.52 9.77 29.46
C PRO A 580 -18.89 9.12 29.33
N GLN A 581 -19.06 8.28 28.32
CA GLN A 581 -20.30 7.53 28.13
C GLN A 581 -20.43 6.41 29.18
N ALA A 582 -21.67 6.02 29.49
CA ALA A 582 -21.97 5.05 30.54
C ALA A 582 -21.27 3.69 30.35
N ALA A 583 -21.01 3.26 29.11
CA ALA A 583 -20.35 2.01 28.78
C ALA A 583 -18.82 2.02 28.99
N MET A 584 -18.22 3.18 29.27
CA MET A 584 -16.77 3.31 29.43
C MET A 584 -16.27 2.77 30.78
N ARG A 585 -14.96 2.45 30.82
CA ARG A 585 -14.26 1.99 32.03
C ARG A 585 -14.32 3.03 33.15
N LYS A 586 -14.21 2.53 34.39
CA LYS A 586 -14.25 3.34 35.61
C LYS A 586 -13.24 4.50 35.62
N ALA A 587 -12.03 4.27 35.12
CA ALA A 587 -10.97 5.31 35.09
C ALA A 587 -11.38 6.60 34.37
N TYR A 588 -12.14 6.51 33.27
CA TYR A 588 -12.63 7.70 32.56
C TYR A 588 -13.70 8.45 33.36
N LYS A 589 -14.53 7.72 34.10
CA LYS A 589 -15.55 8.31 34.99
C LYS A 589 -14.90 8.95 36.21
N GLU A 590 -13.89 8.31 36.80
CA GLU A 590 -13.10 8.87 37.89
C GLU A 590 -12.39 10.16 37.45
N SER A 591 -11.76 10.18 36.28
CA SER A 591 -11.19 11.40 35.72
C SER A 591 -12.22 12.49 35.45
N TRP A 592 -13.48 12.13 35.17
CA TRP A 592 -14.55 13.10 34.99
C TRP A 592 -15.02 13.69 36.31
N GLU A 593 -15.06 12.90 37.39
CA GLU A 593 -15.37 13.38 38.74
C GLU A 593 -14.38 14.45 39.21
N ASP A 594 -13.13 14.41 38.76
CA ASP A 594 -12.15 15.47 39.06
C ASP A 594 -12.61 16.84 38.51
N PHE A 595 -13.29 16.88 37.36
CA PHE A 595 -13.92 18.11 36.84
C PHE A 595 -15.15 18.49 37.66
N LEU A 596 -16.01 17.52 38.00
CA LEU A 596 -17.25 17.77 38.75
C LEU A 596 -17.00 18.30 40.16
N THR A 597 -15.90 17.88 40.76
CA THR A 597 -15.47 18.32 42.10
C THR A 597 -14.51 19.51 42.05
N VAL A 598 -14.16 19.99 40.85
CA VAL A 598 -13.18 21.07 40.62
C VAL A 598 -11.90 20.78 41.39
N SER A 599 -11.41 19.55 41.25
CA SER A 599 -10.21 19.04 41.91
C SER A 599 -8.94 19.60 41.28
N HIS A 600 -7.80 19.49 41.98
CA HIS A 600 -6.49 19.79 41.42
C HIS A 600 -6.26 18.98 40.12
N PRO A 601 -5.76 19.59 39.02
CA PRO A 601 -5.17 20.93 38.92
C PRO A 601 -6.15 22.05 38.50
N PHE A 602 -7.46 21.80 38.46
CA PHE A 602 -8.48 22.74 37.95
C PHE A 602 -9.14 23.59 39.04
N ASN A 603 -8.63 23.52 40.26
CA ASN A 603 -9.12 24.24 41.44
C ASN A 603 -8.61 25.69 41.56
N SER A 604 -8.07 26.25 40.48
CA SER A 604 -7.50 27.61 40.43
C SER A 604 -6.40 27.87 41.48
N SER A 605 -5.78 26.83 42.01
CA SER A 605 -4.68 26.95 42.98
C SER A 605 -3.34 26.71 42.28
N PRO A 606 -2.41 27.67 42.30
CA PRO A 606 -1.07 27.47 41.76
C PRO A 606 -0.31 26.33 42.45
N PHE A 607 0.54 25.65 41.69
CA PHE A 607 1.42 24.60 42.19
C PHE A 607 2.71 24.54 41.39
N ILE A 608 3.74 23.89 41.94
CA ILE A 608 5.03 23.69 41.26
C ILE A 608 5.16 22.24 40.81
N GLU A 609 5.48 22.04 39.54
CA GLU A 609 5.80 20.73 38.96
C GLU A 609 6.94 20.91 37.94
N ASP A 610 7.93 20.01 37.95
CA ASP A 610 9.08 20.02 37.03
C ASP A 610 9.86 21.36 36.94
N SER A 611 9.91 22.11 38.04
CA SER A 611 10.55 23.44 38.15
C SER A 611 9.77 24.60 37.53
N SER A 612 8.51 24.38 37.16
CA SER A 612 7.61 25.40 36.62
C SER A 612 6.42 25.63 37.53
N ALA A 613 5.93 26.87 37.55
CA ALA A 613 4.70 27.24 38.20
C ALA A 613 3.52 26.98 37.27
N LYS A 614 2.51 26.25 37.76
CA LYS A 614 1.37 25.80 36.99
C LYS A 614 0.06 26.17 37.69
N ILE A 615 -0.99 26.43 36.91
CA ILE A 615 -2.33 26.75 37.41
C ILE A 615 -3.38 26.34 36.36
N GLY A 616 -4.51 25.78 36.78
CA GLY A 616 -5.61 25.46 35.89
C GLY A 616 -6.98 25.85 36.47
N LYS A 617 -7.95 26.06 35.57
CA LYS A 617 -9.36 26.30 35.93
C LYS A 617 -10.31 25.73 34.88
N LEU A 618 -11.57 25.57 35.28
CA LEU A 618 -12.68 25.30 34.36
C LEU A 618 -13.25 26.63 33.85
N LEU A 619 -13.80 26.64 32.63
CA LEU A 619 -14.29 27.86 31.97
C LEU A 619 -15.81 27.96 31.92
N ASN A 620 -16.53 26.83 31.90
CA ASN A 620 -17.98 26.77 31.67
C ASN A 620 -18.72 25.85 32.65
N PHE A 621 -18.14 25.59 33.82
CA PHE A 621 -18.76 24.74 34.84
C PHE A 621 -18.31 25.16 36.24
N ASP A 622 -19.28 25.30 37.14
CA ASP A 622 -19.08 25.54 38.57
C ASP A 622 -19.76 24.44 39.41
N ILE A 623 -19.24 24.20 40.62
CA ILE A 623 -19.79 23.19 41.54
C ILE A 623 -21.25 23.50 41.87
N GLY A 624 -22.12 22.50 41.72
CA GLY A 624 -23.55 22.59 42.04
C GLY A 624 -24.46 22.84 40.85
N GLU A 625 -23.89 23.05 39.66
CA GLU A 625 -24.63 23.09 38.40
C GLU A 625 -24.78 21.69 37.78
N GLU A 626 -25.74 21.55 36.85
CA GLU A 626 -25.83 20.34 36.03
C GLU A 626 -24.66 20.34 35.03
N ALA A 627 -23.81 19.32 35.11
CA ALA A 627 -22.60 19.26 34.29
C ALA A 627 -22.94 19.09 32.80
N PRO A 628 -22.40 19.96 31.93
CA PRO A 628 -22.58 19.84 30.49
C PRO A 628 -21.91 18.57 29.95
N ASP A 629 -22.25 18.20 28.71
CA ASP A 629 -21.59 17.09 28.02
C ASP A 629 -20.15 17.43 27.57
N GLU A 630 -19.82 18.72 27.53
CA GLU A 630 -18.51 19.27 27.19
C GLU A 630 -18.06 20.28 28.27
N ILE A 631 -16.93 20.03 28.93
CA ILE A 631 -16.32 20.96 29.90
C ILE A 631 -15.04 21.53 29.31
N PHE A 632 -14.94 22.85 29.20
CA PHE A 632 -13.72 23.52 28.80
C PHE A 632 -12.83 23.77 30.02
N SER A 633 -11.58 23.36 29.92
CA SER A 633 -10.55 23.66 30.91
C SER A 633 -9.40 24.44 30.29
N ILE A 634 -8.79 25.29 31.09
CA ILE A 634 -7.54 25.97 30.75
C ILE A 634 -6.47 25.58 31.76
N PHE A 635 -5.26 25.38 31.25
CA PHE A 635 -4.08 25.09 32.04
C PHE A 635 -2.93 25.97 31.58
N LEU A 636 -2.21 26.59 32.51
CA LEU A 636 -1.09 27.49 32.26
C LEU A 636 0.15 26.93 32.97
N SER A 637 1.28 26.93 32.27
CA SER A 637 2.63 26.65 32.80
C SER A 637 3.52 27.86 32.55
N LYS A 638 4.32 28.23 33.55
CA LYS A 638 5.35 29.26 33.47
C LYS A 638 6.65 28.71 34.07
N GLU A 639 7.72 28.75 33.27
CA GLU A 639 9.05 28.31 33.63
C GLU A 639 9.56 29.04 34.89
N GLY A 640 10.08 28.27 35.85
CA GLY A 640 10.61 28.79 37.09
C GLY A 640 9.57 28.92 38.21
N LYS A 641 9.99 29.54 39.32
CA LYS A 641 9.11 29.82 40.45
C LYS A 641 8.45 31.18 40.26
N VAL A 642 7.13 31.20 40.29
CA VAL A 642 6.30 32.41 40.17
C VAL A 642 5.39 32.46 41.39
N GLU A 643 5.22 33.65 41.97
CA GLU A 643 4.31 33.85 43.11
C GLU A 643 2.86 33.52 42.73
N ASP A 644 2.12 32.93 43.66
CA ASP A 644 0.76 32.40 43.43
C ASP A 644 -0.20 33.48 42.89
N ASP A 645 -0.19 34.68 43.47
CA ASP A 645 -1.01 35.81 43.03
C ASP A 645 -0.69 36.24 41.58
N LEU A 646 0.57 36.12 41.19
CA LEU A 646 1.02 36.47 39.85
C LEU A 646 0.62 35.40 38.83
N MET A 647 0.68 34.11 39.20
CA MET A 647 0.14 33.02 38.38
C MET A 647 -1.36 33.15 38.13
N ALA A 648 -2.14 33.49 39.17
CA ALA A 648 -3.58 33.76 39.03
C ALA A 648 -3.84 34.92 38.07
N LYS A 649 -3.07 36.01 38.19
CA LYS A 649 -3.15 37.16 37.28
C LYS A 649 -2.85 36.78 35.83
N TYR A 650 -1.83 35.94 35.59
CA TYR A 650 -1.53 35.47 34.23
C TYR A 650 -2.67 34.65 33.65
N LEU A 651 -3.23 33.72 34.43
CA LEU A 651 -4.35 32.89 33.98
C LEU A 651 -5.58 33.74 33.62
N ASP A 652 -5.91 34.74 34.45
CA ASP A 652 -7.04 35.63 34.21
C ASP A 652 -6.80 36.64 33.07
N SER A 653 -5.55 36.86 32.68
CA SER A 653 -5.22 37.67 31.51
C SER A 653 -5.56 36.97 30.18
N ILE A 654 -5.73 35.65 30.18
CA ILE A 654 -6.05 34.89 28.97
C ILE A 654 -7.54 35.06 28.67
N ASN A 655 -7.84 35.89 27.69
CA ASN A 655 -9.22 36.17 27.29
C ASN A 655 -9.74 35.08 26.34
N ILE A 656 -10.51 34.16 26.90
CA ILE A 656 -11.21 33.09 26.17
C ILE A 656 -12.71 33.39 26.14
N SER A 657 -13.28 33.42 24.94
CA SER A 657 -14.73 33.51 24.75
C SER A 657 -15.21 32.22 24.10
N LEU A 658 -16.02 31.44 24.82
CA LEU A 658 -16.71 30.27 24.27
C LEU A 658 -17.95 30.73 23.48
N LYS A 659 -18.26 30.07 22.36
CA LYS A 659 -19.32 30.46 21.41
C LYS A 659 -20.44 29.44 21.32
#